data_AF-A0A8C0BWE7-F1
#
_entry.id   AF-A0A8C0BWE7-F1
#
_cell.length_a   1.000
_cell.length_b   1.000
_cell.length_c   1.000
_cell.angle_alpha   90.00
_cell.angle_beta   90.00
_cell.angle_gamma   90.00
#
_symmetry.space_group_name_H-M   'P 1'
#
loop_
_entity.id
_entity.type
_entity.pdbx_description
1 polymer ?
#
loop_
_entity_poly.entity_id
_entity_poly.type
_entity_poly.pdbx_seq_one_letter_code
_entity_poly.pdbx_strand_id
1 'polypeptide(L)'
;MSYDTFFTMKRLIERSRSVGEVLRWVTQNPSKVSASHYPIALHKLGQLLQQQQQGQATVNGESRGPGQMLEQPEFQTLCQAIISGCSKFDNFSIVNCLYAAAALGLPGESPLVRVLEDESRSRLGRFNQKDVSMVFSSVMRLHPSSPHPLVESCLSSLERHLEKERHPQTLFLLLSYYRLRAQALQGHPASDQQLINNRKILRLVRHTLGQVSAMREHELALLDEMLALCAQEANNKALEAIFSSQLFYENRQERFIRSMAEWLPRKAENLTPYTMALIAKYVARHRLREPRLLDTIANFLLKRGEQLDSKVIQKLVFPFSRMNYRPSNHSELFPKLEAILEQKAGSSPLATVNILMSMFQLSHFPQSVLHQVFSPAFITNVMSSPYALIVRRYLSLLDAAVELEFRDYSGPRLDPRYRVLMFEHALTADEANRKYSYKGLVAEALRQLVGEECYRQDEVLPPGYCTDFLLWINRSGTVLPLSRVPAASKAPPAHTTTSPAAISLRSSVLALTSDLQDFAPFAPETPSSPPGSRESNLAGRFLPTLCPAPGGPCYQPSSDYYCGLSKESSLESQGSSTLSSPSECLSAQPAGTPDCSPRGTSTATLFQFPIGKILEEEEETTAGCPGHDHNCFQGEQAQEEPEERSPPPSEDACPPPSPCQPSPKRGPGDGPQGAEEIQRVVLSVNDKWHYCQNSDILVGSRAMRDRHLRLLGYCLVQLPYTELEKVSGIEEAKHYLRQKLRELRF
;
A
#
# COMPACT_ATOMS: atom_id res chain seq x y z
N MET A 1 -4.19 37.34 51.92
CA MET A 1 -3.02 37.74 51.10
C MET A 1 -3.53 38.65 49.99
N SER A 2 -2.86 39.77 49.67
CA SER A 2 -3.33 40.62 48.55
C SER A 2 -2.98 39.99 47.19
N TYR A 3 -3.74 40.39 46.17
CA TYR A 3 -3.56 39.94 44.78
C TYR A 3 -2.13 40.23 44.29
N ASP A 4 -1.65 41.47 44.49
CA ASP A 4 -0.32 41.90 44.03
C ASP A 4 0.82 41.15 44.72
N THR A 5 0.64 40.79 46.00
CA THR A 5 1.64 39.98 46.73
C THR A 5 1.79 38.60 46.10
N PHE A 6 0.68 37.99 45.66
CA PHE A 6 0.68 36.66 45.02
C PHE A 6 1.42 36.70 43.68
N PHE A 7 1.06 37.64 42.80
CA PHE A 7 1.73 37.76 41.50
C PHE A 7 3.19 38.17 41.62
N THR A 8 3.55 38.96 42.65
CA THR A 8 4.95 39.30 42.95
C THR A 8 5.74 38.07 43.38
N MET A 9 5.26 37.30 44.37
CA MET A 9 5.96 36.11 44.86
C MET A 9 6.08 35.03 43.77
N LYS A 10 5.01 34.76 43.01
CA LYS A 10 5.05 33.90 41.82
C LYS A 10 6.15 34.34 40.83
N ARG A 11 6.17 35.63 40.46
CA ARG A 11 7.14 36.19 39.49
C ARG A 11 8.59 36.12 40.01
N LEU A 12 8.83 36.23 41.31
CA LEU A 12 10.17 36.08 41.91
C LEU A 12 10.67 34.63 41.81
N ILE A 13 9.81 33.65 42.12
CA ILE A 13 10.11 32.22 41.96
C ILE A 13 10.42 31.90 40.49
N GLU A 14 9.51 32.27 39.57
CA GLU A 14 9.66 31.97 38.13
C GLU A 14 10.93 32.58 37.52
N ARG A 15 11.34 33.78 37.96
CA ARG A 15 12.54 34.49 37.48
C ARG A 15 13.86 34.08 38.15
N SER A 16 13.81 33.30 39.23
CA SER A 16 15.02 32.85 39.94
C SER A 16 15.95 32.04 39.02
N ARG A 17 17.26 32.21 39.19
CA ARG A 17 18.32 31.60 38.38
C ARG A 17 19.12 30.53 39.13
N SER A 18 18.96 30.44 40.45
CA SER A 18 19.62 29.42 41.28
C SER A 18 18.65 28.75 42.24
N VAL A 19 18.95 27.49 42.61
CA VAL A 19 18.22 26.71 43.62
C VAL A 19 18.08 27.50 44.92
N GLY A 20 19.19 28.10 45.40
CA GLY A 20 19.21 28.89 46.64
C GLY A 20 18.39 30.19 46.59
N GLU A 21 18.14 30.78 45.41
CA GLU A 21 17.19 31.89 45.29
C GLU A 21 15.74 31.42 45.49
N VAL A 22 15.33 30.35 44.81
CA VAL A 22 13.98 29.79 44.93
C VAL A 22 13.69 29.42 46.39
N LEU A 23 14.65 28.74 47.04
CA LEU A 23 14.54 28.37 48.44
C LEU A 23 14.43 29.60 49.36
N ARG A 24 15.32 30.60 49.23
CA ARG A 24 15.27 31.83 50.04
C ARG A 24 13.96 32.59 49.89
N TRP A 25 13.40 32.71 48.67
CA TRP A 25 12.12 33.40 48.48
C TRP A 25 10.97 32.76 49.26
N VAL A 26 10.94 31.42 49.33
CA VAL A 26 9.87 30.69 50.01
C VAL A 26 10.11 30.58 51.53
N THR A 27 11.34 30.32 51.98
CA THR A 27 11.63 30.11 53.41
C THR A 27 11.71 31.41 54.22
N GLN A 28 12.19 32.52 53.64
CA GLN A 28 12.38 33.78 54.37
C GLN A 28 11.12 34.65 54.45
N ASN A 29 10.05 34.32 53.72
CA ASN A 29 8.83 35.13 53.63
C ASN A 29 7.53 34.30 53.83
N PRO A 30 7.41 33.42 54.84
CA PRO A 30 6.30 32.46 54.93
C PRO A 30 4.91 33.10 54.99
N SER A 31 4.77 34.30 55.58
CA SER A 31 3.50 35.06 55.59
C SER A 31 3.07 35.61 54.22
N LYS A 32 3.96 35.56 53.21
CA LYS A 32 3.73 35.93 51.81
C LYS A 32 3.74 34.72 50.87
N VAL A 33 3.62 33.50 51.40
CA VAL A 33 3.56 32.25 50.61
C VAL A 33 2.20 31.59 50.83
N SER A 34 1.39 31.52 49.76
CA SER A 34 0.18 30.68 49.74
C SER A 34 0.46 29.29 49.18
N ALA A 35 -0.45 28.34 49.43
CA ALA A 35 -0.36 26.95 48.98
C ALA A 35 0.08 26.78 47.51
N SER A 36 -0.46 27.62 46.61
CA SER A 36 -0.23 27.54 45.17
C SER A 36 1.17 27.98 44.72
N HIS A 37 2.01 28.54 45.61
CA HIS A 37 3.41 28.87 45.32
C HIS A 37 4.35 27.66 45.48
N TYR A 38 4.06 26.76 46.43
CA TYR A 38 4.88 25.56 46.65
C TYR A 38 5.06 24.67 45.42
N PRO A 39 4.03 24.34 44.60
CA PRO A 39 4.25 23.55 43.39
C PRO A 39 5.04 24.32 42.33
N ILE A 40 4.91 25.64 42.25
CA ILE A 40 5.69 26.49 41.34
C ILE A 40 7.16 26.47 41.75
N ALA A 41 7.45 26.56 43.05
CA ALA A 41 8.80 26.45 43.59
C ALA A 41 9.42 25.07 43.33
N LEU A 42 8.72 23.97 43.67
CA LEU A 42 9.19 22.60 43.42
C LEU A 42 9.45 22.34 41.93
N HIS A 43 8.55 22.80 41.04
CA HIS A 43 8.74 22.65 39.59
C HIS A 43 9.93 23.49 39.08
N LYS A 44 10.10 24.71 39.58
CA LYS A 44 11.24 25.58 39.25
C LYS A 44 12.57 25.01 39.73
N LEU A 45 12.61 24.37 40.91
CA LEU A 45 13.79 23.65 41.39
C LEU A 45 14.19 22.52 40.42
N GLY A 46 13.22 21.72 39.97
CA GLY A 46 13.44 20.65 38.99
C GLY A 46 14.01 21.18 37.66
N GLN A 47 13.44 22.27 37.13
CA GLN A 47 13.97 22.93 35.91
C GLN A 47 15.43 23.39 36.08
N LEU A 48 15.76 24.02 37.21
CA LEU A 48 17.11 24.55 37.47
C LEU A 48 18.14 23.43 37.65
N LEU A 49 17.79 22.32 38.32
CA LEU A 49 18.66 21.14 38.42
C LEU A 49 18.94 20.53 37.04
N GLN A 50 17.89 20.39 36.21
CA GLN A 50 18.03 19.82 34.86
C GLN A 50 18.91 20.69 33.95
N GLN A 51 18.81 22.02 34.08
CA GLN A 51 19.71 22.97 33.38
C GLN A 51 21.16 22.88 33.86
N GLN A 52 21.40 22.72 35.18
CA GLN A 52 22.75 22.55 35.71
C GLN A 52 23.40 21.25 35.22
N GLN A 53 22.65 20.15 35.16
CA GLN A 53 23.16 18.87 34.65
C GLN A 53 23.50 18.91 33.16
N GLN A 54 22.70 19.59 32.34
CA GLN A 54 23.02 19.81 30.92
C GLN A 54 24.24 20.73 30.72
N GLY A 55 24.44 21.72 31.61
CA GLY A 55 25.58 22.64 31.54
C GLY A 55 26.91 22.07 32.03
N GLN A 56 26.93 21.04 32.87
CA GLN A 56 28.16 20.48 33.44
C GLN A 56 28.75 19.28 32.67
N ALA A 57 28.00 18.70 31.72
CA ALA A 57 28.39 17.52 30.93
C ALA A 57 29.64 17.71 30.02
N THR A 58 30.25 18.89 30.02
CA THR A 58 31.38 19.27 29.15
C THR A 58 32.68 19.62 29.88
N VAL A 59 32.71 19.66 31.23
CA VAL A 59 33.88 20.23 31.96
C VAL A 59 34.49 19.33 33.05
N ASN A 60 33.71 18.60 33.86
CA ASN A 60 34.29 17.71 34.90
C ASN A 60 33.39 16.52 35.22
N GLY A 61 34.00 15.37 35.54
CA GLY A 61 33.33 14.07 35.71
C GLY A 61 32.52 13.87 37.00
N GLU A 62 32.28 14.91 37.80
CA GLU A 62 31.49 14.83 39.03
C GLU A 62 30.03 15.21 38.78
N SER A 63 29.18 14.20 38.58
CA SER A 63 27.73 14.42 38.39
C SER A 63 27.07 14.89 39.69
N ARG A 64 26.78 16.19 39.79
CA ARG A 64 25.95 16.76 40.87
C ARG A 64 24.49 16.29 40.74
N GLY A 65 24.22 15.13 41.32
CA GLY A 65 22.87 14.58 41.46
C GLY A 65 21.99 15.40 42.43
N PRO A 66 20.67 15.14 42.45
CA PRO A 66 19.71 15.88 43.29
C PRO A 66 19.97 15.77 44.82
N GLY A 67 20.81 14.84 45.27
CA GLY A 67 21.20 14.66 46.68
C GLY A 67 21.68 15.95 47.36
N GLN A 68 22.55 16.73 46.70
CA GLN A 68 23.08 17.98 47.27
C GLN A 68 22.03 19.10 47.44
N MET A 69 20.82 18.95 46.86
CA MET A 69 19.67 19.82 47.16
C MET A 69 18.80 19.22 48.27
N LEU A 70 18.58 17.90 48.25
CA LEU A 70 17.86 17.17 49.32
C LEU A 70 18.46 17.40 50.71
N GLU A 71 19.77 17.60 50.78
CA GLU A 71 20.54 17.88 52.01
C GLU A 71 20.46 19.35 52.48
N GLN A 72 19.93 20.30 51.69
CA GLN A 72 19.91 21.71 52.09
C GLN A 72 18.86 22.00 53.17
N PRO A 73 19.21 22.72 54.26
CA PRO A 73 18.28 23.00 55.35
C PRO A 73 17.08 23.86 54.90
N GLU A 74 17.26 24.72 53.90
CA GLU A 74 16.15 25.49 53.30
C GLU A 74 15.21 24.60 52.48
N PHE A 75 15.71 23.54 51.83
CA PHE A 75 14.86 22.55 51.15
C PHE A 75 14.08 21.70 52.15
N GLN A 76 14.71 21.31 53.27
CA GLN A 76 14.00 20.63 54.37
C GLN A 76 12.96 21.55 55.02
N THR A 77 13.26 22.84 55.17
CA THR A 77 12.30 23.86 55.66
C THR A 77 11.10 24.01 54.70
N LEU A 78 11.34 24.03 53.39
CA LEU A 78 10.30 24.01 52.35
C LEU A 78 9.41 22.75 52.48
N CYS A 79 10.02 21.58 52.64
CA CYS A 79 9.27 20.32 52.83
C CYS A 79 8.39 20.34 54.07
N GLN A 80 8.92 20.82 55.22
CA GLN A 80 8.16 20.92 56.47
C GLN A 80 7.03 21.95 56.41
N ALA A 81 7.21 23.05 55.67
CA ALA A 81 6.14 24.03 55.43
C ALA A 81 4.98 23.45 54.60
N ILE A 82 5.28 22.55 53.64
CA ILE A 82 4.25 21.82 52.90
C ILE A 82 3.58 20.76 53.78
N ILE A 83 4.36 19.93 54.49
CA ILE A 83 3.86 18.86 55.38
C ILE A 83 2.88 19.43 56.43
N SER A 84 3.28 20.47 57.16
CA SER A 84 2.44 21.11 58.19
C SER A 84 1.29 21.95 57.62
N GLY A 85 1.37 22.35 56.34
CA GLY A 85 0.33 23.10 55.63
C GLY A 85 -0.69 22.23 54.88
N CYS A 86 -0.37 20.97 54.57
CA CYS A 86 -1.03 20.17 53.54
C CYS A 86 -2.56 20.06 53.69
N SER A 87 -3.05 19.84 54.92
CA SER A 87 -4.50 19.74 55.20
C SER A 87 -5.28 21.03 54.93
N LYS A 88 -4.60 22.18 54.87
CA LYS A 88 -5.19 23.50 54.56
C LYS A 88 -5.08 23.86 53.08
N PHE A 89 -4.42 23.04 52.26
CA PHE A 89 -4.29 23.32 50.82
C PHE A 89 -5.60 23.00 50.09
N ASP A 90 -5.81 23.66 48.96
CA ASP A 90 -6.84 23.32 47.99
C ASP A 90 -6.43 22.12 47.12
N ASN A 91 -7.40 21.46 46.47
CA ASN A 91 -7.16 20.27 45.67
C ASN A 91 -6.11 20.49 44.56
N PHE A 92 -6.14 21.66 43.90
CA PHE A 92 -5.18 21.98 42.85
C PHE A 92 -3.75 22.09 43.41
N SER A 93 -3.56 22.78 44.54
CA SER A 93 -2.22 22.88 45.16
C SER A 93 -1.68 21.53 45.63
N ILE A 94 -2.51 20.64 46.19
CA ILE A 94 -2.10 19.29 46.63
C ILE A 94 -1.60 18.46 45.43
N VAL A 95 -2.43 18.36 44.38
CA VAL A 95 -2.11 17.53 43.20
C VAL A 95 -0.89 18.07 42.46
N ASN A 96 -0.76 19.39 42.32
CA ASN A 96 0.42 19.99 41.70
C ASN A 96 1.68 19.85 42.58
N CYS A 97 1.57 19.81 43.92
CA CYS A 97 2.70 19.51 44.80
C CYS A 97 3.18 18.08 44.61
N LEU A 98 2.27 17.10 44.56
CA LEU A 98 2.62 15.69 44.33
C LEU A 98 3.23 15.49 42.93
N TYR A 99 2.68 16.13 41.91
CA TYR A 99 3.23 16.11 40.56
C TYR A 99 4.62 16.77 40.47
N ALA A 100 4.82 17.91 41.15
CA ALA A 100 6.12 18.57 41.20
C ALA A 100 7.15 17.76 42.00
N ALA A 101 6.77 17.11 43.10
CA ALA A 101 7.61 16.19 43.86
C ALA A 101 8.05 14.98 43.01
N ALA A 102 7.13 14.38 42.27
CA ALA A 102 7.42 13.29 41.33
C ALA A 102 8.28 13.74 40.13
N ALA A 103 8.12 14.98 39.65
CA ALA A 103 8.95 15.56 38.60
C ALA A 103 10.36 15.97 39.08
N LEU A 104 10.50 16.30 40.37
CA LEU A 104 11.76 16.62 41.04
C LEU A 104 12.60 15.37 41.38
N GLY A 105 12.02 14.17 41.25
CA GLY A 105 12.69 12.91 41.54
C GLY A 105 12.85 12.62 43.04
N LEU A 106 11.93 13.13 43.88
CA LEU A 106 11.93 12.80 45.31
C LEU A 106 11.61 11.31 45.53
N PRO A 107 12.26 10.63 46.48
CA PRO A 107 11.97 9.22 46.76
C PRO A 107 10.57 9.06 47.34
N GLY A 108 9.86 7.98 46.95
CA GLY A 108 8.49 7.70 47.37
C GLY A 108 8.31 7.62 48.90
N GLU A 109 9.33 7.13 49.61
CA GLU A 109 9.34 7.05 51.08
C GLU A 109 9.61 8.38 51.80
N SER A 110 9.85 9.48 51.08
CA SER A 110 10.05 10.79 51.71
C SER A 110 8.78 11.25 52.44
N PRO A 111 8.89 11.89 53.62
CA PRO A 111 7.73 12.30 54.42
C PRO A 111 6.84 13.31 53.68
N LEU A 112 7.42 14.12 52.79
CA LEU A 112 6.68 15.03 51.92
C LEU A 112 5.79 14.28 50.93
N VAL A 113 6.32 13.25 50.25
CA VAL A 113 5.54 12.44 49.30
C VAL A 113 4.44 11.69 50.04
N ARG A 114 4.77 10.99 51.14
CA ARG A 114 3.78 10.18 51.89
C ARG A 114 2.60 11.03 52.38
N VAL A 115 2.84 12.23 52.92
CA VAL A 115 1.77 13.15 53.34
C VAL A 115 0.93 13.66 52.17
N LEU A 116 1.56 13.99 51.03
CA LEU A 116 0.83 14.39 49.82
C LEU A 116 0.01 13.24 49.22
N GLU A 117 0.50 12.00 49.30
CA GLU A 117 -0.22 10.80 48.85
C GLU A 117 -1.40 10.45 49.76
N ASP A 118 -1.24 10.50 51.09
CA ASP A 118 -2.34 10.22 52.02
C ASP A 118 -3.45 11.29 51.98
N GLU A 119 -3.10 12.58 51.85
CA GLU A 119 -4.08 13.66 51.63
C GLU A 119 -4.73 13.57 50.23
N SER A 120 -3.98 13.13 49.20
CA SER A 120 -4.57 12.83 47.89
C SER A 120 -5.53 11.64 47.95
N ARG A 121 -5.23 10.63 48.77
CA ARG A 121 -6.08 9.45 48.98
C ARG A 121 -7.38 9.82 49.71
N SER A 122 -7.31 10.64 50.77
CA SER A 122 -8.49 11.08 51.52
C SER A 122 -9.43 11.98 50.70
N ARG A 123 -8.88 12.76 49.75
CA ARG A 123 -9.63 13.70 48.91
C ARG A 123 -10.01 13.18 47.53
N LEU A 124 -9.63 11.95 47.16
CA LEU A 124 -9.76 11.44 45.79
C LEU A 124 -11.19 11.57 45.20
N GLY A 125 -12.23 11.39 46.01
CA GLY A 125 -13.64 11.56 45.61
C GLY A 125 -14.08 13.01 45.33
N ARG A 126 -13.21 14.01 45.60
CA ARG A 126 -13.41 15.45 45.33
C ARG A 126 -12.54 15.95 44.17
N PHE A 127 -11.73 15.09 43.56
CA PHE A 127 -10.84 15.45 42.46
C PHE A 127 -11.57 15.32 41.12
N ASN A 128 -11.26 16.21 40.17
CA ASN A 128 -11.78 16.09 38.81
C ASN A 128 -10.95 15.06 37.99
N GLN A 129 -11.41 14.69 36.79
CA GLN A 129 -10.73 13.70 35.94
C GLN A 129 -9.23 14.01 35.72
N LYS A 130 -8.89 15.27 35.42
CA LYS A 130 -7.50 15.69 35.19
C LYS A 130 -6.67 15.56 36.46
N ASP A 131 -7.23 15.93 37.61
CA ASP A 131 -6.57 15.81 38.92
C ASP A 131 -6.25 14.34 39.23
N VAL A 132 -7.21 13.43 39.04
CA VAL A 132 -7.01 11.98 39.22
C VAL A 132 -5.92 11.45 38.29
N SER A 133 -5.92 11.85 37.02
CA SER A 133 -4.91 11.44 36.03
C SER A 133 -3.52 12.01 36.35
N MET A 134 -3.43 13.22 36.90
CA MET A 134 -2.17 13.80 37.41
C MET A 134 -1.67 13.06 38.66
N VAL A 135 -2.53 12.73 39.63
CA VAL A 135 -2.15 11.92 40.81
C VAL A 135 -1.64 10.56 40.36
N PHE A 136 -2.42 9.82 39.56
CA PHE A 136 -2.02 8.51 39.02
C PHE A 136 -0.65 8.58 38.33
N SER A 137 -0.43 9.57 37.45
CA SER A 137 0.83 9.75 36.73
C SER A 137 2.01 10.12 37.64
N SER A 138 1.75 10.77 38.77
CA SER A 138 2.77 11.12 39.78
C SER A 138 3.18 9.88 40.58
N VAL A 139 2.19 9.15 41.10
CA VAL A 139 2.40 7.96 41.93
C VAL A 139 3.06 6.84 41.12
N MET A 140 2.65 6.62 39.86
CA MET A 140 3.30 5.68 38.93
C MET A 140 4.77 6.02 38.62
N ARG A 141 5.19 7.28 38.79
CA ARG A 141 6.58 7.72 38.63
C ARG A 141 7.39 7.56 39.93
N LEU A 142 6.76 7.80 41.08
CA LEU A 142 7.36 7.63 42.40
C LEU A 142 7.55 6.14 42.78
N HIS A 143 6.61 5.30 42.35
CA HIS A 143 6.50 3.87 42.70
C HIS A 143 6.44 2.99 41.43
N PRO A 144 7.48 2.97 40.56
CA PRO A 144 7.41 2.36 39.23
C PRO A 144 7.44 0.83 39.21
N SER A 145 7.57 0.17 40.36
CA SER A 145 7.69 -1.30 40.46
C SER A 145 7.03 -1.90 41.72
N SER A 146 6.30 -1.09 42.49
CA SER A 146 5.64 -1.49 43.73
C SER A 146 4.12 -1.26 43.65
N PRO A 147 3.28 -2.20 44.10
CA PRO A 147 1.84 -1.98 44.18
C PRO A 147 1.53 -0.99 45.31
N HIS A 148 1.03 0.21 44.98
CA HIS A 148 0.74 1.25 45.97
C HIS A 148 -0.78 1.53 46.06
N PRO A 149 -1.41 1.58 47.26
CA PRO A 149 -2.87 1.68 47.38
C PRO A 149 -3.51 2.91 46.73
N LEU A 150 -2.76 4.00 46.56
CA LEU A 150 -3.25 5.18 45.82
C LEU A 150 -3.37 4.90 44.31
N VAL A 151 -2.54 4.02 43.74
CA VAL A 151 -2.64 3.60 42.34
C VAL A 151 -3.95 2.83 42.11
N GLU A 152 -4.24 1.80 42.91
CA GLU A 152 -5.52 1.06 42.81
C GLU A 152 -6.73 1.97 43.04
N SER A 153 -6.62 2.91 43.99
CA SER A 153 -7.67 3.91 44.25
C SER A 153 -7.94 4.79 43.02
N CYS A 154 -6.89 5.34 42.40
CA CYS A 154 -7.01 6.13 41.17
C CYS A 154 -7.52 5.29 39.99
N LEU A 155 -7.00 4.08 39.80
CA LEU A 155 -7.44 3.14 38.75
C LEU A 155 -8.94 2.88 38.83
N SER A 156 -9.50 2.67 40.02
CA SER A 156 -10.94 2.47 40.20
C SER A 156 -11.79 3.62 39.65
N SER A 157 -11.25 4.85 39.59
CA SER A 157 -11.90 6.04 39.06
C SER A 157 -11.64 6.18 37.55
N LEU A 158 -10.38 6.01 37.12
CA LEU A 158 -9.99 6.05 35.71
C LEU A 158 -10.68 4.97 34.87
N GLU A 159 -10.90 3.76 35.40
CA GLU A 159 -11.67 2.71 34.73
C GLU A 159 -13.15 3.08 34.52
N ARG A 160 -13.77 3.80 35.47
CA ARG A 160 -15.16 4.26 35.37
C ARG A 160 -15.33 5.43 34.40
N HIS A 161 -14.27 6.20 34.15
CA HIS A 161 -14.32 7.41 33.36
C HIS A 161 -13.34 7.43 32.17
N LEU A 162 -12.85 6.25 31.76
CA LEU A 162 -11.87 6.04 30.69
C LEU A 162 -12.19 6.80 29.40
N GLU A 163 -13.46 6.80 28.98
CA GLU A 163 -13.93 7.50 27.77
C GLU A 163 -13.73 9.04 27.81
N LYS A 164 -13.50 9.62 29.00
CA LYS A 164 -13.18 11.04 29.19
C LYS A 164 -11.67 11.32 29.17
N GLU A 165 -10.83 10.29 29.29
CA GLU A 165 -9.37 10.44 29.36
C GLU A 165 -8.78 10.58 27.96
N ARG A 166 -8.43 11.81 27.57
CA ARG A 166 -7.86 12.11 26.24
C ARG A 166 -6.34 12.28 26.22
N HIS A 167 -5.68 12.26 27.39
CA HIS A 167 -4.26 12.62 27.48
C HIS A 167 -3.37 11.39 27.22
N PRO A 168 -2.55 11.37 26.15
CA PRO A 168 -1.84 10.15 25.73
C PRO A 168 -0.93 9.57 26.81
N GLN A 169 -0.25 10.43 27.58
CA GLN A 169 0.66 9.99 28.64
C GLN A 169 -0.07 9.19 29.73
N THR A 170 -1.32 9.56 30.06
CA THR A 170 -2.13 8.80 31.03
C THR A 170 -2.50 7.43 30.48
N LEU A 171 -2.91 7.37 29.20
CA LEU A 171 -3.30 6.13 28.53
C LEU A 171 -2.12 5.15 28.42
N PHE A 172 -0.92 5.65 28.13
CA PHE A 172 0.29 4.81 28.07
C PHE A 172 0.84 4.41 29.43
N LEU A 173 0.64 5.21 30.49
CA LEU A 173 0.90 4.79 31.87
C LEU A 173 -0.11 3.73 32.36
N LEU A 174 -1.39 3.83 31.94
CA LEU A 174 -2.37 2.77 32.18
C LEU A 174 -1.96 1.47 31.46
N LEU A 175 -1.56 1.54 30.18
CA LEU A 175 -1.08 0.37 29.42
C LEU A 175 0.17 -0.24 30.08
N SER A 176 1.12 0.57 30.56
CA SER A 176 2.32 0.07 31.22
C SER A 176 2.03 -0.59 32.59
N TYR A 177 1.06 -0.06 33.35
CA TYR A 177 0.54 -0.71 34.56
C TYR A 177 -0.11 -2.07 34.24
N TYR A 178 -0.99 -2.13 33.24
CA TYR A 178 -1.67 -3.38 32.87
C TYR A 178 -0.71 -4.45 32.33
N ARG A 179 0.40 -4.04 31.70
CA ARG A 179 1.51 -4.93 31.34
C ARG A 179 2.14 -5.58 32.57
N LEU A 180 2.50 -4.80 33.59
CA LEU A 180 3.07 -5.32 34.84
C LEU A 180 2.08 -6.26 35.55
N ARG A 181 0.80 -5.89 35.58
CA ARG A 181 -0.29 -6.74 36.13
C ARG A 181 -0.46 -8.04 35.35
N ALA A 182 -0.34 -8.02 34.03
CA ALA A 182 -0.36 -9.23 33.20
C ALA A 182 0.85 -10.14 33.46
N GLN A 183 2.05 -9.57 33.56
CA GLN A 183 3.29 -10.31 33.86
C GLN A 183 3.22 -10.99 35.24
N ALA A 184 2.67 -10.32 36.26
CA ALA A 184 2.45 -10.92 37.59
C ALA A 184 1.44 -12.10 37.57
N LEU A 185 0.53 -12.14 36.60
CA LEU A 185 -0.47 -13.22 36.46
C LEU A 185 0.01 -14.41 35.61
N GLN A 186 1.09 -14.28 34.83
CA GLN A 186 1.56 -15.30 33.87
C GLN A 186 2.07 -16.61 34.50
N GLY A 187 2.23 -16.68 35.83
CA GLY A 187 2.64 -17.89 36.55
C GLY A 187 1.50 -18.86 36.95
N HIS A 188 0.23 -18.52 36.70
CA HIS A 188 -0.93 -19.32 37.10
C HIS A 188 -1.73 -19.83 35.89
N PRO A 189 -2.34 -21.03 35.95
CA PRO A 189 -3.19 -21.53 34.87
C PRO A 189 -4.40 -20.59 34.65
N ALA A 190 -4.78 -20.42 33.38
CA ALA A 190 -5.71 -19.41 32.84
C ALA A 190 -6.83 -18.98 33.82
N SER A 191 -6.53 -17.97 34.64
CA SER A 191 -7.39 -17.53 35.74
C SER A 191 -8.45 -16.53 35.26
N ASP A 192 -9.62 -16.52 35.91
CA ASP A 192 -10.62 -15.46 35.74
C ASP A 192 -10.01 -14.06 35.92
N GLN A 193 -8.99 -13.92 36.78
CA GLN A 193 -8.27 -12.66 36.96
C GLN A 193 -7.52 -12.23 35.68
N GLN A 194 -6.94 -13.17 34.94
CA GLN A 194 -6.29 -12.93 33.66
C GLN A 194 -7.32 -12.57 32.58
N LEU A 195 -8.48 -13.25 32.57
CA LEU A 195 -9.60 -12.94 31.66
C LEU A 195 -10.12 -11.51 31.88
N ILE A 196 -10.34 -11.13 33.13
CA ILE A 196 -10.76 -9.77 33.53
C ILE A 196 -9.67 -8.75 33.14
N ASN A 197 -8.39 -9.05 33.39
CA ASN A 197 -7.27 -8.19 33.01
C ASN A 197 -7.21 -7.94 31.49
N ASN A 198 -7.33 -9.01 30.68
CA ASN A 198 -7.30 -8.91 29.22
C ASN A 198 -8.50 -8.12 28.67
N ARG A 199 -9.69 -8.21 29.30
CA ARG A 199 -10.86 -7.38 28.95
C ARG A 199 -10.67 -5.90 29.31
N LYS A 200 -10.02 -5.59 30.43
CA LYS A 200 -9.64 -4.22 30.79
C LYS A 200 -8.62 -3.65 29.78
N ILE A 201 -7.59 -4.44 29.42
CA ILE A 201 -6.64 -4.09 28.35
C ILE A 201 -7.38 -3.82 27.03
N LEU A 202 -8.32 -4.68 26.61
CA LEU A 202 -9.08 -4.50 25.37
C LEU A 202 -9.83 -3.17 25.32
N ARG A 203 -10.48 -2.76 26.43
CA ARG A 203 -11.19 -1.47 26.49
C ARG A 203 -10.21 -0.30 26.40
N LEU A 204 -9.08 -0.37 27.11
CA LEU A 204 -8.04 0.66 27.11
C LEU A 204 -7.34 0.79 25.75
N VAL A 205 -6.97 -0.31 25.11
CA VAL A 205 -6.34 -0.34 23.79
C VAL A 205 -7.28 0.26 22.74
N ARG A 206 -8.56 -0.13 22.71
CA ARG A 206 -9.56 0.44 21.80
C ARG A 206 -9.74 1.94 21.98
N HIS A 207 -9.79 2.41 23.23
CA HIS A 207 -9.90 3.84 23.52
C HIS A 207 -8.64 4.60 23.10
N THR A 208 -7.45 4.05 23.38
CA THR A 208 -6.15 4.64 22.99
C THR A 208 -6.03 4.77 21.47
N LEU A 209 -6.38 3.72 20.72
CA LEU A 209 -6.44 3.72 19.26
C LEU A 209 -7.47 4.70 18.66
N GLY A 210 -8.41 5.19 19.46
CA GLY A 210 -9.40 6.20 19.06
C GLY A 210 -9.10 7.63 19.56
N GLN A 211 -8.09 7.83 20.41
CA GLN A 211 -7.69 9.16 20.91
C GLN A 211 -6.30 9.61 20.44
N VAL A 212 -5.46 8.70 19.95
CA VAL A 212 -4.07 8.97 19.60
C VAL A 212 -3.84 8.73 18.10
N SER A 213 -3.38 9.76 17.39
CA SER A 213 -3.09 9.72 15.95
C SER A 213 -1.62 9.43 15.62
N ALA A 214 -0.68 9.82 16.49
CA ALA A 214 0.75 9.65 16.29
C ALA A 214 1.46 9.22 17.60
N MET A 215 2.53 8.44 17.48
CA MET A 215 3.18 7.72 18.58
C MET A 215 4.71 7.66 18.40
N ARG A 216 5.45 7.48 19.49
CA ARG A 216 6.88 7.10 19.43
C ARG A 216 7.02 5.58 19.33
N GLU A 217 8.16 5.11 18.83
CA GLU A 217 8.41 3.68 18.60
C GLU A 217 8.23 2.81 19.86
N HIS A 218 8.66 3.31 21.03
CA HIS A 218 8.49 2.59 22.31
C HIS A 218 7.03 2.52 22.78
N GLU A 219 6.19 3.50 22.40
CA GLU A 219 4.75 3.48 22.66
C GLU A 219 4.05 2.50 21.70
N LEU A 220 4.45 2.47 20.42
CA LEU A 220 3.98 1.47 19.46
C LEU A 220 4.35 0.04 19.89
N ALA A 221 5.56 -0.18 20.40
CA ALA A 221 5.99 -1.49 20.89
C ALA A 221 5.19 -1.97 22.12
N LEU A 222 4.86 -1.05 23.04
CA LEU A 222 3.96 -1.33 24.16
C LEU A 222 2.51 -1.59 23.67
N LEU A 223 2.05 -0.85 22.67
CA LEU A 223 0.73 -1.01 22.08
C LEU A 223 0.58 -2.39 21.39
N ASP A 224 1.58 -2.84 20.62
CA ASP A 224 1.63 -4.17 20.00
C ASP A 224 1.62 -5.30 21.06
N GLU A 225 2.35 -5.13 22.16
CA GLU A 225 2.32 -6.07 23.29
C GLU A 225 0.94 -6.16 23.94
N MET A 226 0.30 -5.01 24.22
CA MET A 226 -1.02 -4.97 24.86
C MET A 226 -2.13 -5.47 23.93
N LEU A 227 -2.05 -5.13 22.63
CA LEU A 227 -2.88 -5.70 21.58
C LEU A 227 -2.78 -7.23 21.56
N ALA A 228 -1.56 -7.77 21.56
CA ALA A 228 -1.32 -9.23 21.52
C ALA A 228 -1.92 -9.97 22.72
N LEU A 229 -1.83 -9.39 23.93
CA LEU A 229 -2.42 -9.96 25.15
C LEU A 229 -3.95 -9.95 25.13
N CYS A 230 -4.59 -8.87 24.63
CA CYS A 230 -6.05 -8.78 24.61
C CYS A 230 -6.71 -9.35 23.35
N ALA A 231 -5.94 -9.72 22.33
CA ALA A 231 -6.42 -10.15 21.02
C ALA A 231 -7.46 -11.29 21.10
N GLN A 232 -7.19 -12.30 21.95
CA GLN A 232 -8.12 -13.43 22.13
C GLN A 232 -9.47 -13.00 22.74
N GLU A 233 -9.55 -11.92 23.51
CA GLU A 233 -10.82 -11.44 24.07
C GLU A 233 -11.63 -10.55 23.11
N ALA A 234 -11.09 -10.24 21.93
CA ALA A 234 -11.79 -9.43 20.95
C ALA A 234 -13.01 -10.16 20.34
N ASN A 235 -14.06 -9.39 20.11
CA ASN A 235 -15.25 -9.73 19.31
C ASN A 235 -15.28 -8.87 18.03
N ASN A 236 -16.26 -9.07 17.15
CA ASN A 236 -16.40 -8.33 15.88
C ASN A 236 -16.29 -6.81 16.08
N LYS A 237 -17.15 -6.20 16.93
CA LYS A 237 -17.13 -4.75 17.21
C LYS A 237 -15.79 -4.25 17.80
N ALA A 238 -15.02 -5.10 18.49
CA ALA A 238 -13.70 -4.77 18.98
C ALA A 238 -12.63 -4.83 17.88
N LEU A 239 -12.63 -5.89 17.06
CA LEU A 239 -11.74 -6.04 15.91
C LEU A 239 -12.00 -4.96 14.86
N GLU A 240 -13.26 -4.67 14.55
CA GLU A 240 -13.69 -3.60 13.65
C GLU A 240 -13.16 -2.24 14.10
N ALA A 241 -13.25 -1.91 15.39
CA ALA A 241 -12.68 -0.68 15.94
C ALA A 241 -11.14 -0.64 15.91
N ILE A 242 -10.46 -1.78 16.13
CA ILE A 242 -8.99 -1.88 16.07
C ILE A 242 -8.51 -1.70 14.61
N PHE A 243 -9.04 -2.48 13.67
CA PHE A 243 -8.62 -2.44 12.26
C PHE A 243 -9.04 -1.15 11.53
N SER A 244 -10.04 -0.42 12.03
CA SER A 244 -10.46 0.89 11.48
C SER A 244 -9.69 2.08 12.06
N SER A 245 -8.91 1.90 13.13
CA SER A 245 -8.03 2.96 13.63
C SER A 245 -6.92 3.25 12.62
N GLN A 246 -6.75 4.51 12.22
CA GLN A 246 -5.67 4.93 11.32
C GLN A 246 -4.30 4.55 11.89
N LEU A 247 -4.06 4.83 13.17
CA LEU A 247 -2.82 4.51 13.86
C LEU A 247 -2.49 3.01 13.78
N PHE A 248 -3.49 2.14 13.98
CA PHE A 248 -3.33 0.70 13.82
C PHE A 248 -3.10 0.31 12.36
N TYR A 249 -3.90 0.83 11.42
CA TYR A 249 -3.86 0.48 10.00
C TYR A 249 -2.55 0.90 9.32
N GLU A 250 -1.92 1.99 9.76
CA GLU A 250 -0.63 2.47 9.29
C GLU A 250 0.56 1.75 9.92
N ASN A 251 0.48 1.35 11.20
CA ASN A 251 1.61 0.74 11.91
C ASN A 251 1.50 -0.78 11.99
N ARG A 252 2.60 -1.46 11.65
CA ARG A 252 2.67 -2.93 11.58
C ARG A 252 2.83 -3.56 12.97
N GLN A 253 1.76 -4.19 13.48
CA GLN A 253 1.69 -4.81 14.81
C GLN A 253 2.11 -6.29 14.72
N GLU A 254 3.42 -6.60 14.86
CA GLU A 254 3.92 -7.97 14.65
C GLU A 254 3.44 -8.95 15.73
N ARG A 255 3.43 -8.56 17.01
CA ARG A 255 3.03 -9.43 18.12
C ARG A 255 1.53 -9.71 18.07
N PHE A 256 0.72 -8.71 17.76
CA PHE A 256 -0.73 -8.87 17.56
C PHE A 256 -1.05 -9.85 16.43
N ILE A 257 -0.34 -9.77 15.31
CA ILE A 257 -0.54 -10.66 14.16
C ILE A 257 -0.10 -12.10 14.47
N ARG A 258 1.01 -12.30 15.18
CA ARG A 258 1.42 -13.64 15.67
C ARG A 258 0.38 -14.23 16.62
N SER A 259 -0.10 -13.46 17.59
CA SER A 259 -1.21 -13.86 18.47
C SER A 259 -2.48 -14.22 17.67
N MET A 260 -2.84 -13.41 16.67
CA MET A 260 -3.99 -13.67 15.80
C MET A 260 -3.86 -14.98 15.01
N ALA A 261 -2.66 -15.32 14.53
CA ALA A 261 -2.41 -16.59 13.82
C ALA A 261 -2.71 -17.83 14.69
N GLU A 262 -2.66 -17.69 16.02
CA GLU A 262 -2.94 -18.77 16.97
C GLU A 262 -4.43 -18.94 17.27
N TRP A 263 -5.16 -17.86 17.54
CA TRP A 263 -6.57 -17.93 17.96
C TRP A 263 -7.59 -17.74 16.82
N LEU A 264 -7.24 -17.07 15.71
CA LEU A 264 -8.19 -16.83 14.61
C LEU A 264 -8.79 -18.12 14.01
N PRO A 265 -8.03 -19.22 13.78
CA PRO A 265 -8.61 -20.46 13.26
C PRO A 265 -9.75 -21.01 14.14
N ARG A 266 -9.67 -20.81 15.46
CA ARG A 266 -10.67 -21.26 16.45
C ARG A 266 -11.88 -20.32 16.56
N LYS A 267 -11.80 -19.11 16.01
CA LYS A 267 -12.85 -18.08 16.10
C LYS A 267 -13.50 -17.71 14.76
N ALA A 268 -12.91 -18.08 13.62
CA ALA A 268 -13.30 -17.62 12.29
C ALA A 268 -14.80 -17.78 11.97
N GLU A 269 -15.44 -18.85 12.43
CA GLU A 269 -16.87 -19.10 12.20
C GLU A 269 -17.78 -18.09 12.91
N ASN A 270 -17.33 -17.53 14.03
CA ASN A 270 -18.04 -16.50 14.80
C ASN A 270 -17.73 -15.06 14.33
N LEU A 271 -16.95 -14.90 13.25
CA LEU A 271 -16.63 -13.59 12.70
C LEU A 271 -17.58 -13.16 11.59
N THR A 272 -17.86 -11.85 11.53
CA THR A 272 -18.59 -11.24 10.41
C THR A 272 -17.73 -11.24 9.14
N PRO A 273 -18.33 -11.34 7.94
CA PRO A 273 -17.58 -11.15 6.69
C PRO A 273 -16.89 -9.78 6.61
N TYR A 274 -17.46 -8.76 7.25
CA TYR A 274 -16.86 -7.43 7.38
C TYR A 274 -15.58 -7.45 8.24
N THR A 275 -15.62 -8.04 9.44
CA THR A 275 -14.41 -8.24 10.29
C THR A 275 -13.34 -9.03 9.52
N MET A 276 -13.71 -10.12 8.85
CA MET A 276 -12.74 -10.92 8.09
C MET A 276 -12.14 -10.14 6.90
N ALA A 277 -12.93 -9.31 6.23
CA ALA A 277 -12.45 -8.44 5.16
C ALA A 277 -11.51 -7.32 5.65
N LEU A 278 -11.68 -6.83 6.89
CA LEU A 278 -10.73 -5.91 7.52
C LEU A 278 -9.40 -6.58 7.84
N ILE A 279 -9.42 -7.80 8.39
CA ILE A 279 -8.22 -8.63 8.62
C ILE A 279 -7.47 -8.84 7.29
N ALA A 280 -8.19 -9.28 6.24
CA ALA A 280 -7.64 -9.49 4.90
C ALA A 280 -7.02 -8.21 4.31
N LYS A 281 -7.70 -7.06 4.41
CA LYS A 281 -7.19 -5.74 3.98
C LYS A 281 -5.87 -5.39 4.66
N TYR A 282 -5.76 -5.62 5.98
CA TYR A 282 -4.55 -5.35 6.75
C TYR A 282 -3.38 -6.26 6.35
N VAL A 283 -3.64 -7.57 6.24
CA VAL A 283 -2.67 -8.58 5.78
C VAL A 283 -2.10 -8.22 4.41
N ALA A 284 -2.95 -7.82 3.46
CA ALA A 284 -2.53 -7.44 2.11
C ALA A 284 -1.77 -6.10 2.06
N ARG A 285 -2.15 -5.11 2.87
CA ARG A 285 -1.45 -3.81 2.99
C ARG A 285 -0.02 -3.99 3.48
N HIS A 286 0.14 -4.68 4.62
CA HIS A 286 1.43 -4.89 5.27
C HIS A 286 2.25 -6.04 4.66
N ARG A 287 1.74 -6.66 3.59
CA ARG A 287 2.33 -7.78 2.86
C ARG A 287 2.74 -8.93 3.79
N LEU A 288 1.82 -9.37 4.66
CA LEU A 288 2.08 -10.36 5.70
C LEU A 288 1.81 -11.78 5.18
N ARG A 289 2.87 -12.55 4.91
CA ARG A 289 2.76 -13.94 4.42
C ARG A 289 2.69 -14.94 5.59
N GLU A 290 1.68 -14.80 6.44
CA GLU A 290 1.43 -15.71 7.57
C GLU A 290 0.49 -16.85 7.12
N PRO A 291 0.98 -18.09 6.95
CA PRO A 291 0.19 -19.18 6.36
C PRO A 291 -1.08 -19.49 7.16
N ARG A 292 -1.03 -19.45 8.50
CA ARG A 292 -2.18 -19.81 9.35
C ARG A 292 -3.33 -18.82 9.21
N LEU A 293 -3.01 -17.53 9.02
CA LEU A 293 -4.01 -16.50 8.77
C LEU A 293 -4.60 -16.62 7.35
N LEU A 294 -3.75 -16.84 6.35
CA LEU A 294 -4.18 -16.97 4.95
C LEU A 294 -5.05 -18.21 4.75
N ASP A 295 -4.65 -19.37 5.29
CA ASP A 295 -5.48 -20.58 5.25
C ASP A 295 -6.77 -20.43 6.07
N THR A 296 -6.80 -19.61 7.12
CA THR A 296 -8.05 -19.31 7.85
C THR A 296 -9.01 -18.47 7.00
N ILE A 297 -8.51 -17.48 6.26
CA ILE A 297 -9.31 -16.71 5.28
C ILE A 297 -9.80 -17.63 4.16
N ALA A 298 -8.96 -18.56 3.69
CA ALA A 298 -9.29 -19.52 2.64
C ALA A 298 -10.39 -20.51 3.08
N ASN A 299 -10.33 -20.99 4.33
CA ASN A 299 -11.39 -21.83 4.92
C ASN A 299 -12.69 -21.04 5.16
N PHE A 300 -12.62 -19.76 5.53
CA PHE A 300 -13.80 -18.90 5.64
C PHE A 300 -14.49 -18.70 4.28
N LEU A 301 -13.72 -18.46 3.21
CA LEU A 301 -14.24 -18.40 1.84
C LEU A 301 -14.86 -19.72 1.39
N LEU A 302 -14.18 -20.86 1.60
CA LEU A 302 -14.70 -22.18 1.22
C LEU A 302 -16.06 -22.48 1.89
N LYS A 303 -16.20 -22.11 3.17
CA LYS A 303 -17.43 -22.32 3.95
C LYS A 303 -18.55 -21.32 3.64
N ARG A 304 -18.26 -20.07 3.28
CA ARG A 304 -19.28 -18.99 3.18
C ARG A 304 -19.41 -18.29 1.83
N GLY A 305 -18.53 -18.52 0.86
CA GLY A 305 -18.41 -17.69 -0.35
C GLY A 305 -19.71 -17.48 -1.16
N GLU A 306 -20.58 -18.48 -1.22
CA GLU A 306 -21.92 -18.38 -1.85
C GLU A 306 -22.76 -17.25 -1.24
N GLN A 307 -22.66 -17.05 0.07
CA GLN A 307 -23.43 -16.09 0.88
C GLN A 307 -22.81 -14.68 0.90
N LEU A 308 -21.65 -14.48 0.24
CA LEU A 308 -20.91 -13.21 0.26
C LEU A 308 -21.10 -12.38 -1.00
N ASP A 309 -21.11 -11.06 -0.86
CA ASP A 309 -21.02 -10.14 -2.00
C ASP A 309 -19.69 -10.29 -2.75
N SER A 310 -19.70 -10.11 -4.06
CA SER A 310 -18.48 -10.13 -4.89
C SER A 310 -17.43 -9.11 -4.40
N LYS A 311 -17.86 -7.95 -3.88
CA LYS A 311 -17.00 -6.93 -3.25
C LYS A 311 -16.32 -7.40 -1.95
N VAL A 312 -16.91 -8.37 -1.24
CA VAL A 312 -16.32 -9.01 -0.06
C VAL A 312 -15.40 -10.15 -0.47
N ILE A 313 -15.83 -11.00 -1.41
CA ILE A 313 -14.99 -12.08 -1.98
C ILE A 313 -13.68 -11.50 -2.54
N GLN A 314 -13.74 -10.40 -3.30
CA GLN A 314 -12.56 -9.67 -3.80
C GLN A 314 -11.59 -9.31 -2.67
N LYS A 315 -12.07 -8.74 -1.56
CA LYS A 315 -11.24 -8.35 -0.40
C LYS A 315 -10.61 -9.55 0.31
N LEU A 316 -11.25 -10.71 0.27
CA LEU A 316 -10.79 -11.94 0.91
C LEU A 316 -9.86 -12.79 0.01
N VAL A 317 -9.99 -12.70 -1.31
CA VAL A 317 -9.10 -13.38 -2.28
C VAL A 317 -7.82 -12.58 -2.56
N PHE A 318 -7.90 -11.24 -2.55
CA PHE A 318 -6.76 -10.36 -2.82
C PHE A 318 -5.49 -10.59 -1.97
N PRO A 319 -5.54 -11.00 -0.68
CA PRO A 319 -4.34 -11.37 0.06
C PRO A 319 -3.57 -12.53 -0.59
N PHE A 320 -4.24 -13.52 -1.17
CA PHE A 320 -3.58 -14.68 -1.78
C PHE A 320 -2.71 -14.23 -2.97
N SER A 321 -3.30 -13.50 -3.92
CA SER A 321 -2.56 -12.95 -5.06
C SER A 321 -1.51 -11.93 -4.63
N ARG A 322 -1.85 -10.98 -3.76
CA ARG A 322 -0.89 -9.99 -3.25
C ARG A 322 0.32 -10.64 -2.57
N MET A 323 0.11 -11.74 -1.84
CA MET A 323 1.17 -12.50 -1.17
C MET A 323 1.84 -13.59 -2.02
N ASN A 324 1.37 -13.82 -3.26
CA ASN A 324 1.76 -14.97 -4.09
C ASN A 324 1.60 -16.31 -3.33
N TYR A 325 0.54 -16.43 -2.52
CA TYR A 325 0.26 -17.54 -1.63
C TYR A 325 -0.92 -18.34 -2.15
N ARG A 326 -0.71 -19.63 -2.41
CA ARG A 326 -1.74 -20.57 -2.86
C ARG A 326 -2.19 -21.39 -1.64
N PRO A 327 -3.43 -21.24 -1.15
CA PRO A 327 -3.86 -21.85 0.12
C PRO A 327 -3.76 -23.37 0.18
N SER A 328 -3.65 -23.93 1.38
CA SER A 328 -3.56 -25.38 1.59
C SER A 328 -4.80 -26.13 1.05
N ASN A 329 -5.97 -25.49 1.05
CA ASN A 329 -7.24 -26.05 0.54
C ASN A 329 -7.60 -25.56 -0.88
N HIS A 330 -6.63 -25.04 -1.66
CA HIS A 330 -6.91 -24.42 -2.96
C HIS A 330 -7.59 -25.35 -3.98
N SER A 331 -7.38 -26.66 -3.90
CA SER A 331 -8.00 -27.68 -4.75
C SER A 331 -9.54 -27.71 -4.65
N GLU A 332 -10.08 -27.35 -3.49
CA GLU A 332 -11.53 -27.24 -3.26
C GLU A 332 -12.00 -25.79 -3.40
N LEU A 333 -11.20 -24.83 -2.90
CA LEU A 333 -11.55 -23.41 -2.91
C LEU A 333 -11.63 -22.83 -4.32
N PHE A 334 -10.72 -23.20 -5.23
CA PHE A 334 -10.66 -22.60 -6.56
C PHE A 334 -11.90 -22.98 -7.41
N PRO A 335 -12.26 -24.28 -7.61
CA PRO A 335 -13.49 -24.65 -8.31
C PRO A 335 -14.76 -24.07 -7.67
N LYS A 336 -14.78 -23.91 -6.34
CA LYS A 336 -15.89 -23.25 -5.66
C LYS A 336 -15.98 -21.75 -5.98
N LEU A 337 -14.85 -21.04 -6.05
CA LEU A 337 -14.82 -19.64 -6.47
C LEU A 337 -15.25 -19.51 -7.95
N GLU A 338 -14.90 -20.45 -8.83
CA GLU A 338 -15.35 -20.47 -10.22
C GLU A 338 -16.89 -20.49 -10.31
N ALA A 339 -17.54 -21.47 -9.67
CA ALA A 339 -19.00 -21.58 -9.66
C ALA A 339 -19.71 -20.35 -9.05
N ILE A 340 -19.11 -19.71 -8.04
CA ILE A 340 -19.64 -18.46 -7.45
C ILE A 340 -19.47 -17.28 -8.42
N LEU A 341 -18.38 -17.23 -9.19
CA LEU A 341 -18.12 -16.19 -10.19
C LEU A 341 -19.06 -16.31 -11.39
N GLU A 342 -19.29 -17.51 -11.92
CA GLU A 342 -20.23 -17.76 -13.03
C GLU A 342 -21.62 -17.16 -12.74
N GLN A 343 -22.12 -17.37 -11.52
CA GLN A 343 -23.42 -16.86 -11.06
C GLN A 343 -23.42 -15.34 -10.83
N LYS A 344 -22.30 -14.75 -10.41
CA LYS A 344 -22.22 -13.34 -9.95
C LYS A 344 -21.47 -12.40 -10.89
N ALA A 345 -20.96 -12.88 -12.02
CA ALA A 345 -20.06 -12.10 -12.88
C ALA A 345 -20.66 -10.77 -13.34
N GLY A 346 -21.89 -10.82 -13.89
CA GLY A 346 -22.59 -9.66 -14.43
C GLY A 346 -23.10 -8.67 -13.38
N SER A 347 -23.30 -9.10 -12.12
CA SER A 347 -23.82 -8.23 -11.05
C SER A 347 -22.74 -7.41 -10.35
N SER A 348 -21.45 -7.71 -10.55
CA SER A 348 -20.34 -6.91 -10.04
C SER A 348 -19.08 -7.01 -10.91
N PRO A 349 -19.12 -6.56 -12.19
CA PRO A 349 -18.06 -6.83 -13.17
C PRO A 349 -16.64 -6.45 -12.71
N LEU A 350 -16.46 -5.29 -12.07
CA LEU A 350 -15.17 -4.86 -11.53
C LEU A 350 -14.63 -5.82 -10.46
N ALA A 351 -15.49 -6.36 -9.59
CA ALA A 351 -15.06 -7.33 -8.57
C ALA A 351 -14.68 -8.67 -9.21
N THR A 352 -15.49 -9.14 -10.17
CA THR A 352 -15.24 -10.34 -10.98
C THR A 352 -13.86 -10.30 -11.63
N VAL A 353 -13.54 -9.20 -12.33
CA VAL A 353 -12.24 -9.02 -13.01
C VAL A 353 -11.07 -8.96 -12.02
N ASN A 354 -11.23 -8.37 -10.83
CA ASN A 354 -10.19 -8.34 -9.80
C ASN A 354 -9.95 -9.71 -9.13
N ILE A 355 -11.00 -10.53 -8.96
CA ILE A 355 -10.87 -11.90 -8.46
C ILE A 355 -10.20 -12.77 -9.52
N LEU A 356 -10.61 -12.64 -10.78
CA LEU A 356 -10.00 -13.34 -11.93
C LEU A 356 -8.51 -12.99 -12.10
N MET A 357 -8.15 -11.71 -12.04
CA MET A 357 -6.75 -11.25 -12.03
C MET A 357 -5.96 -11.84 -10.84
N SER A 358 -6.61 -12.05 -9.70
CA SER A 358 -5.99 -12.70 -8.53
C SER A 358 -5.76 -14.19 -8.74
N MET A 359 -6.66 -14.89 -9.44
CA MET A 359 -6.50 -16.30 -9.81
C MET A 359 -5.37 -16.50 -10.83
N PHE A 360 -5.27 -15.62 -11.83
CA PHE A 360 -4.16 -15.61 -12.81
C PHE A 360 -2.80 -15.36 -12.15
N GLN A 361 -2.70 -14.44 -11.19
CA GLN A 361 -1.45 -14.22 -10.44
C GLN A 361 -1.00 -15.49 -9.69
N LEU A 362 -1.93 -16.36 -9.29
CA LEU A 362 -1.69 -17.65 -8.62
C LEU A 362 -1.57 -18.86 -9.58
N SER A 363 -1.52 -18.61 -10.90
CA SER A 363 -1.49 -19.62 -11.96
C SER A 363 -2.66 -20.62 -11.84
N HIS A 364 -3.87 -20.09 -11.93
CA HIS A 364 -5.12 -20.84 -12.06
C HIS A 364 -6.07 -20.06 -12.98
N PHE A 365 -6.66 -20.76 -13.96
CA PHE A 365 -7.23 -20.15 -15.16
C PHE A 365 -8.67 -20.66 -15.40
N PRO A 366 -9.71 -19.94 -14.92
CA PRO A 366 -11.07 -20.46 -14.88
C PRO A 366 -11.81 -20.26 -16.21
N GLN A 367 -11.89 -21.31 -17.04
CA GLN A 367 -12.31 -21.20 -18.44
C GLN A 367 -13.76 -20.70 -18.63
N SER A 368 -14.70 -21.19 -17.83
CA SER A 368 -16.12 -20.78 -17.87
C SER A 368 -16.30 -19.29 -17.57
N VAL A 369 -15.65 -18.82 -16.49
CA VAL A 369 -15.64 -17.41 -16.09
C VAL A 369 -14.97 -16.54 -17.16
N LEU A 370 -13.89 -17.03 -17.80
CA LEU A 370 -13.23 -16.33 -18.90
C LEU A 370 -14.15 -16.19 -20.13
N HIS A 371 -14.90 -17.23 -20.51
CA HIS A 371 -15.88 -17.15 -21.60
C HIS A 371 -16.94 -16.06 -21.32
N GLN A 372 -17.38 -15.95 -20.07
CA GLN A 372 -18.37 -14.96 -19.64
C GLN A 372 -17.78 -13.53 -19.60
N VAL A 373 -16.56 -13.36 -19.09
CA VAL A 373 -15.88 -12.06 -18.96
C VAL A 373 -15.44 -11.49 -20.31
N PHE A 374 -15.05 -12.33 -21.27
CA PHE A 374 -14.77 -11.90 -22.65
C PHE A 374 -15.99 -11.94 -23.57
N SER A 375 -17.20 -12.19 -23.05
CA SER A 375 -18.42 -12.12 -23.85
C SER A 375 -18.72 -10.66 -24.29
N PRO A 376 -19.27 -10.44 -25.50
CA PRO A 376 -19.65 -9.10 -25.96
C PRO A 376 -20.64 -8.39 -25.01
N ALA A 377 -21.53 -9.15 -24.35
CA ALA A 377 -22.48 -8.63 -23.37
C ALA A 377 -21.78 -8.09 -22.12
N PHE A 378 -20.84 -8.84 -21.53
CA PHE A 378 -20.07 -8.39 -20.38
C PHE A 378 -19.20 -7.18 -20.74
N ILE A 379 -18.49 -7.23 -21.86
CA ILE A 379 -17.63 -6.12 -22.31
C ILE A 379 -18.47 -4.85 -22.52
N THR A 380 -19.62 -4.94 -23.18
CA THR A 380 -20.49 -3.76 -23.43
C THR A 380 -21.00 -3.14 -22.12
N ASN A 381 -21.48 -3.96 -21.18
CA ASN A 381 -21.91 -3.53 -19.84
C ASN A 381 -20.78 -2.82 -19.05
N VAL A 382 -19.54 -3.32 -19.16
CA VAL A 382 -18.39 -2.69 -18.53
C VAL A 382 -17.98 -1.38 -19.22
N MET A 383 -18.01 -1.33 -20.55
CA MET A 383 -17.59 -0.13 -21.31
C MET A 383 -18.57 1.04 -21.17
N SER A 384 -19.85 0.80 -20.84
CA SER A 384 -20.82 1.85 -20.48
C SER A 384 -20.75 2.31 -19.01
N SER A 385 -19.83 1.77 -18.21
CA SER A 385 -19.73 2.05 -16.78
C SER A 385 -18.66 3.10 -16.43
N PRO A 386 -18.73 3.78 -15.27
CA PRO A 386 -17.70 4.73 -14.83
C PRO A 386 -16.34 4.06 -14.54
N TYR A 387 -16.28 2.73 -14.45
CA TYR A 387 -15.04 1.96 -14.28
C TYR A 387 -14.51 1.36 -15.60
N ALA A 388 -15.04 1.78 -16.75
CA ALA A 388 -14.62 1.32 -18.08
C ALA A 388 -13.10 1.41 -18.28
N LEU A 389 -12.46 2.55 -17.97
CA LEU A 389 -11.02 2.77 -18.18
C LEU A 389 -10.14 1.77 -17.40
N ILE A 390 -10.43 1.55 -16.12
CA ILE A 390 -9.64 0.66 -15.26
C ILE A 390 -9.89 -0.82 -15.60
N VAL A 391 -11.10 -1.19 -16.02
CA VAL A 391 -11.38 -2.56 -16.46
C VAL A 391 -10.89 -2.81 -17.89
N ARG A 392 -10.87 -1.82 -18.80
CA ARG A 392 -10.21 -1.91 -20.13
C ARG A 392 -8.73 -2.29 -19.97
N ARG A 393 -8.04 -1.67 -19.00
CA ARG A 393 -6.68 -2.02 -18.58
C ARG A 393 -6.59 -3.47 -18.07
N TYR A 394 -7.41 -3.87 -17.09
CA TYR A 394 -7.36 -5.25 -16.54
C TYR A 394 -7.72 -6.33 -17.57
N LEU A 395 -8.72 -6.12 -18.42
CA LEU A 395 -9.10 -7.04 -19.50
C LEU A 395 -7.95 -7.20 -20.51
N SER A 396 -7.22 -6.13 -20.83
CA SER A 396 -6.08 -6.17 -21.75
C SER A 396 -4.94 -7.03 -21.20
N LEU A 397 -4.65 -6.95 -19.89
CA LEU A 397 -3.67 -7.85 -19.27
C LEU A 397 -4.20 -9.29 -19.13
N LEU A 398 -5.49 -9.49 -18.82
CA LEU A 398 -6.07 -10.84 -18.79
C LEU A 398 -6.01 -11.52 -20.16
N ASP A 399 -6.29 -10.79 -21.25
CA ASP A 399 -6.25 -11.35 -22.61
C ASP A 399 -4.83 -11.75 -23.03
N ALA A 400 -3.83 -10.91 -22.70
CA ALA A 400 -2.43 -11.27 -22.87
C ALA A 400 -1.97 -12.39 -21.93
N ALA A 401 -2.51 -12.48 -20.71
CA ALA A 401 -2.20 -13.55 -19.77
C ALA A 401 -2.78 -14.90 -20.22
N VAL A 402 -3.95 -14.91 -20.84
CA VAL A 402 -4.51 -16.09 -21.53
C VAL A 402 -3.56 -16.54 -22.63
N GLU A 403 -3.12 -15.63 -23.51
CA GLU A 403 -2.23 -15.96 -24.63
C GLU A 403 -0.85 -16.50 -24.18
N LEU A 404 -0.32 -15.99 -23.06
CA LEU A 404 0.98 -16.41 -22.54
C LEU A 404 0.92 -17.67 -21.66
N GLU A 405 -0.07 -17.78 -20.77
CA GLU A 405 -0.12 -18.83 -19.74
C GLU A 405 -1.18 -19.92 -19.98
N PHE A 406 -2.27 -19.67 -20.71
CA PHE A 406 -3.39 -20.61 -20.89
C PHE A 406 -3.62 -20.97 -22.37
N ARG A 407 -2.68 -21.75 -22.93
CA ARG A 407 -2.62 -22.10 -24.35
C ARG A 407 -3.82 -22.87 -24.89
N ASP A 408 -4.48 -23.67 -24.05
CA ASP A 408 -5.60 -24.52 -24.44
C ASP A 408 -6.96 -23.79 -24.44
N TYR A 409 -6.95 -22.48 -24.20
CA TYR A 409 -8.15 -21.64 -24.15
C TYR A 409 -8.80 -21.46 -25.54
N SER A 410 -9.94 -22.12 -25.74
CA SER A 410 -10.74 -22.07 -26.97
C SER A 410 -11.90 -21.05 -26.93
N GLY A 411 -11.87 -20.09 -26.00
CA GLY A 411 -12.97 -19.16 -25.74
C GLY A 411 -12.86 -17.81 -26.46
N PRO A 412 -13.84 -16.91 -26.24
CA PRO A 412 -13.77 -15.54 -26.75
C PRO A 412 -12.58 -14.77 -26.18
N ARG A 413 -11.99 -13.89 -26.99
CA ARG A 413 -10.82 -13.05 -26.68
C ARG A 413 -11.21 -11.57 -26.76
N LEU A 414 -10.42 -10.68 -26.15
CA LEU A 414 -10.66 -9.24 -26.19
C LEU A 414 -10.47 -8.66 -27.60
N ASP A 415 -11.51 -8.03 -28.12
CA ASP A 415 -11.50 -7.27 -29.38
C ASP A 415 -10.34 -6.23 -29.38
N PRO A 416 -9.51 -6.17 -30.45
CA PRO A 416 -8.43 -5.20 -30.60
C PRO A 416 -8.80 -3.76 -30.24
N ARG A 417 -10.01 -3.30 -30.56
CA ARG A 417 -10.48 -1.92 -30.28
C ARG A 417 -10.53 -1.58 -28.79
N TYR A 418 -10.63 -2.59 -27.93
CA TYR A 418 -10.65 -2.43 -26.48
C TYR A 418 -9.28 -2.65 -25.83
N ARG A 419 -8.24 -3.07 -26.56
CA ARG A 419 -6.91 -3.27 -25.99
C ARG A 419 -6.27 -1.93 -25.61
N VAL A 420 -5.49 -1.92 -24.53
CA VAL A 420 -4.61 -0.81 -24.07
C VAL A 420 -3.37 -1.37 -23.39
N LEU A 421 -2.28 -0.61 -23.38
CA LEU A 421 -1.14 -0.88 -22.50
C LEU A 421 -1.53 -0.60 -21.04
N MET A 422 -1.32 -1.57 -20.15
CA MET A 422 -1.86 -1.49 -18.79
C MET A 422 -1.30 -0.34 -17.94
N PHE A 423 -0.04 0.03 -18.16
CA PHE A 423 0.74 0.92 -17.29
C PHE A 423 1.34 2.13 -18.04
N GLU A 424 0.81 2.51 -19.21
CA GLU A 424 1.20 3.76 -19.85
C GLU A 424 0.73 4.93 -18.98
N HIS A 425 1.71 5.66 -18.44
CA HIS A 425 1.64 6.62 -17.34
C HIS A 425 1.08 6.00 -16.03
N ALA A 426 1.93 5.92 -15.00
CA ALA A 426 1.77 4.97 -13.91
C ALA A 426 0.66 5.33 -12.90
N LEU A 427 -0.41 4.52 -12.85
CA LEU A 427 -1.38 4.49 -11.75
C LEU A 427 -0.89 3.68 -10.53
N THR A 428 0.41 3.40 -10.43
CA THR A 428 1.00 2.62 -9.33
C THR A 428 1.63 3.52 -8.29
N ALA A 429 1.66 3.06 -7.03
CA ALA A 429 2.29 3.78 -5.92
C ALA A 429 3.83 3.90 -6.06
N ASP A 430 4.40 3.36 -7.13
CA ASP A 430 5.83 3.28 -7.42
C ASP A 430 6.45 4.68 -7.49
N GLU A 431 5.74 5.69 -7.99
CA GLU A 431 6.27 7.07 -8.07
C GLU A 431 6.51 7.69 -6.70
N ALA A 432 5.61 7.45 -5.73
CA ALA A 432 5.82 7.84 -4.33
C ALA A 432 6.94 7.02 -3.65
N ASN A 433 7.20 5.80 -4.12
CA ASN A 433 8.25 4.92 -3.61
C ASN A 433 9.62 5.12 -4.29
N ARG A 434 9.70 5.76 -5.47
CA ARG A 434 10.95 6.01 -6.24
C ARG A 434 12.06 6.66 -5.39
N LYS A 435 11.69 7.48 -4.40
CA LYS A 435 12.61 8.12 -3.44
C LYS A 435 13.55 7.12 -2.71
N TYR A 436 13.14 5.86 -2.58
CA TYR A 436 13.89 4.81 -1.89
C TYR A 436 14.32 3.67 -2.83
N SER A 437 14.35 3.91 -4.14
CA SER A 437 14.71 2.90 -5.13
C SER A 437 16.21 2.87 -5.42
N TYR A 438 16.78 1.67 -5.49
CA TYR A 438 18.19 1.48 -5.87
C TYR A 438 18.45 1.71 -7.37
N LYS A 439 17.41 2.00 -8.17
CA LYS A 439 17.49 2.16 -9.63
C LYS A 439 18.52 3.21 -10.07
N GLY A 440 18.66 4.33 -9.35
CA GLY A 440 19.67 5.35 -9.66
C GLY A 440 21.13 4.87 -9.53
N LEU A 441 21.42 4.10 -8.47
CA LEU A 441 22.75 3.49 -8.27
C LEU A 441 23.04 2.44 -9.36
N VAL A 442 22.05 1.62 -9.71
CA VAL A 442 22.18 0.61 -10.77
C VAL A 442 22.36 1.27 -12.14
N ALA A 443 21.62 2.34 -12.45
CA ALA A 443 21.76 3.09 -13.71
C ALA A 443 23.19 3.64 -13.88
N GLU A 444 23.71 4.33 -12.87
CA GLU A 444 25.06 4.90 -12.95
C GLU A 444 26.16 3.83 -13.03
N ALA A 445 26.00 2.74 -12.28
CA ALA A 445 26.93 1.61 -12.35
C ALA A 445 26.86 0.90 -13.72
N LEU A 446 25.68 0.74 -14.34
CA LEU A 446 25.55 0.20 -15.71
C LEU A 446 26.18 1.13 -16.74
N ARG A 447 25.89 2.43 -16.68
CA ARG A 447 26.47 3.45 -17.58
C ARG A 447 27.99 3.41 -17.60
N GLN A 448 28.61 3.30 -16.42
CA GLN A 448 30.06 3.15 -16.26
C GLN A 448 30.61 1.74 -16.56
N LEU A 449 29.76 0.72 -16.71
CA LEU A 449 30.18 -0.66 -17.03
C LEU A 449 30.15 -0.99 -18.51
N VAL A 450 29.08 -0.58 -19.21
CA VAL A 450 28.78 -1.03 -20.57
C VAL A 450 28.55 0.12 -21.56
N GLY A 451 28.48 1.38 -21.10
CA GLY A 451 28.06 2.52 -21.92
C GLY A 451 26.55 2.76 -21.85
N GLU A 452 26.12 3.97 -22.19
CA GLU A 452 24.72 4.40 -22.15
C GLU A 452 23.94 3.81 -23.36
N GLU A 453 24.64 3.67 -24.49
CA GLU A 453 24.18 3.08 -25.75
C GLU A 453 23.94 1.55 -25.71
N CYS A 454 24.19 0.89 -24.57
CA CYS A 454 24.14 -0.57 -24.39
C CYS A 454 22.95 -1.06 -23.55
N TYR A 455 22.10 -0.17 -23.03
CA TYR A 455 20.87 -0.54 -22.33
C TYR A 455 19.73 0.45 -22.59
N ARG A 456 18.48 -0.02 -22.50
CA ARG A 456 17.29 0.84 -22.41
C ARG A 456 16.80 0.86 -20.96
N GLN A 457 16.35 2.01 -20.47
CA GLN A 457 15.81 2.17 -19.12
C GLN A 457 14.30 2.46 -19.18
N ASP A 458 13.54 1.97 -18.19
CA ASP A 458 12.09 2.23 -18.03
C ASP A 458 11.26 1.85 -19.29
N GLU A 459 11.71 0.84 -20.03
CA GLU A 459 11.06 0.43 -21.28
C GLU A 459 9.79 -0.39 -20.99
N VAL A 460 8.68 0.06 -21.58
CA VAL A 460 7.37 -0.59 -21.50
C VAL A 460 7.29 -1.69 -22.56
N LEU A 461 7.52 -2.93 -22.13
CA LEU A 461 7.40 -4.11 -22.99
C LEU A 461 5.95 -4.59 -23.04
N PRO A 462 5.46 -5.12 -24.19
CA PRO A 462 4.09 -5.65 -24.25
C PRO A 462 3.89 -6.81 -23.26
N PRO A 463 2.71 -6.97 -22.62
CA PRO A 463 1.44 -6.23 -22.80
C PRO A 463 1.34 -4.87 -22.06
N GLY A 464 2.46 -4.28 -21.62
CA GLY A 464 2.50 -3.00 -20.93
C GLY A 464 3.40 -3.00 -19.69
N TYR A 465 4.25 -4.00 -19.50
CA TYR A 465 5.14 -4.13 -18.36
C TYR A 465 6.37 -3.22 -18.49
N CYS A 466 6.47 -2.23 -17.60
CA CYS A 466 7.72 -1.51 -17.42
C CYS A 466 8.84 -2.46 -16.92
N THR A 467 10.00 -2.33 -17.56
CA THR A 467 11.24 -3.03 -17.20
C THR A 467 12.29 -2.05 -16.71
N ASP A 468 13.14 -2.47 -15.78
CA ASP A 468 14.04 -1.53 -15.12
C ASP A 468 15.21 -1.16 -16.04
N PHE A 469 15.92 -2.17 -16.56
CA PHE A 469 16.84 -2.02 -17.69
C PHE A 469 16.74 -3.22 -18.63
N LEU A 470 16.69 -2.99 -19.94
CA LEU A 470 16.76 -4.01 -20.99
C LEU A 470 18.09 -3.95 -21.74
N LEU A 471 18.72 -5.11 -21.92
CA LEU A 471 20.03 -5.28 -22.55
C LEU A 471 19.97 -6.42 -23.58
N TRP A 472 20.88 -6.40 -24.54
CA TRP A 472 21.11 -7.48 -25.49
C TRP A 472 22.53 -8.01 -25.27
N ILE A 473 22.68 -9.33 -25.12
CA ILE A 473 23.97 -9.99 -24.83
C ILE A 473 24.18 -11.13 -25.83
N ASN A 474 25.36 -11.21 -26.46
CA ASN A 474 25.68 -12.32 -27.36
C ASN A 474 26.17 -13.57 -26.59
N ARG A 475 26.32 -14.70 -27.29
CA ARG A 475 26.85 -15.96 -26.73
C ARG A 475 28.24 -15.86 -26.04
N SER A 476 29.00 -14.78 -26.23
CA SER A 476 30.28 -14.55 -25.53
C SER A 476 30.13 -13.90 -24.15
N GLY A 477 28.90 -13.58 -23.73
CA GLY A 477 28.63 -12.79 -22.52
C GLY A 477 28.90 -11.28 -22.69
N THR A 478 29.10 -10.81 -23.92
CA THR A 478 29.36 -9.40 -24.23
C THR A 478 28.05 -8.65 -24.49
N VAL A 479 27.84 -7.55 -23.78
CA VAL A 479 26.68 -6.67 -23.97
C VAL A 479 26.84 -5.88 -25.27
N LEU A 480 25.79 -5.81 -26.07
CA LEU A 480 25.79 -5.21 -27.41
C LEU A 480 25.18 -3.79 -27.40
N PRO A 481 25.81 -2.81 -28.09
CA PRO A 481 25.19 -1.52 -28.35
C PRO A 481 23.87 -1.66 -29.13
N LEU A 482 22.83 -0.96 -28.67
CA LEU A 482 21.46 -1.03 -29.21
C LEU A 482 21.37 -0.67 -30.71
N SER A 483 22.32 0.12 -31.20
CA SER A 483 22.48 0.49 -32.60
C SER A 483 22.97 -0.65 -33.49
N ARG A 484 23.71 -1.63 -32.92
CA ARG A 484 24.27 -2.79 -33.64
C ARG A 484 23.34 -4.00 -33.65
N VAL A 485 22.37 -4.05 -32.74
CA VAL A 485 21.36 -5.12 -32.66
C VAL A 485 20.43 -5.10 -33.90
N PRO A 486 20.42 -6.15 -34.76
CA PRO A 486 19.55 -6.21 -35.94
C PRO A 486 18.07 -6.10 -35.60
N ALA A 487 17.27 -5.46 -36.46
CA ALA A 487 15.83 -5.26 -36.22
C ALA A 487 15.07 -6.58 -35.97
N ALA A 488 15.41 -7.65 -36.67
CA ALA A 488 14.85 -8.99 -36.47
C ALA A 488 15.09 -9.57 -35.06
N SER A 489 16.14 -9.14 -34.36
CA SER A 489 16.48 -9.56 -32.98
C SER A 489 15.95 -8.60 -31.89
N LYS A 490 15.18 -7.57 -32.30
CA LYS A 490 14.42 -6.69 -31.39
C LYS A 490 13.00 -7.22 -31.18
N ALA A 491 12.45 -7.92 -32.17
CA ALA A 491 11.25 -8.74 -32.01
C ALA A 491 11.54 -10.04 -31.23
N PRO A 492 10.53 -10.68 -30.59
CA PRO A 492 10.66 -12.06 -30.13
C PRO A 492 10.84 -13.02 -31.32
N PRO A 493 11.63 -14.10 -31.18
CA PRO A 493 11.98 -14.97 -32.30
C PRO A 493 10.78 -15.78 -32.79
N ALA A 494 10.41 -15.61 -34.06
CA ALA A 494 9.48 -16.48 -34.76
C ALA A 494 10.24 -17.69 -35.35
N HIS A 495 10.01 -18.89 -34.79
CA HIS A 495 10.67 -20.11 -35.26
C HIS A 495 10.11 -20.59 -36.60
N THR A 496 10.99 -21.10 -37.48
CA THR A 496 10.69 -21.67 -38.81
C THR A 496 10.39 -23.18 -38.70
N THR A 497 9.63 -23.88 -39.55
CA THR A 497 9.49 -23.83 -41.04
C THR A 497 8.12 -24.27 -41.58
N THR A 498 7.91 -24.00 -42.89
CA THR A 498 6.77 -24.23 -43.81
C THR A 498 6.05 -25.61 -43.86
N SER A 499 4.71 -25.56 -44.04
CA SER A 499 3.93 -26.44 -44.95
C SER A 499 2.51 -25.87 -45.24
N PRO A 500 1.69 -26.41 -46.18
CA PRO A 500 0.94 -25.54 -47.09
C PRO A 500 -0.60 -25.55 -46.95
N ALA A 501 -1.18 -24.64 -46.18
CA ALA A 501 -2.63 -24.41 -46.12
C ALA A 501 -3.06 -22.94 -46.36
N ALA A 502 -2.12 -22.01 -46.50
CA ALA A 502 -2.37 -20.57 -46.43
C ALA A 502 -2.55 -19.86 -47.80
N ILE A 503 -3.38 -20.42 -48.70
CA ILE A 503 -3.65 -19.81 -50.03
C ILE A 503 -4.95 -18.99 -50.04
N SER A 504 -5.94 -19.32 -49.21
CA SER A 504 -7.31 -18.76 -49.29
C SER A 504 -7.52 -17.37 -48.65
N LEU A 505 -6.47 -16.69 -48.19
CA LEU A 505 -6.55 -15.40 -47.46
C LEU A 505 -5.63 -14.30 -48.02
N ARG A 506 -5.26 -14.37 -49.31
CA ARG A 506 -4.44 -13.35 -49.98
C ARG A 506 -5.12 -12.59 -51.13
N SER A 507 -6.37 -12.89 -51.45
CA SER A 507 -7.14 -12.23 -52.53
C SER A 507 -7.96 -11.01 -52.07
N SER A 508 -8.09 -10.77 -50.75
CA SER A 508 -9.05 -9.79 -50.20
C SER A 508 -8.43 -8.48 -49.69
N VAL A 509 -7.19 -8.15 -50.07
CA VAL A 509 -6.50 -6.90 -49.66
C VAL A 509 -5.84 -6.18 -50.86
N LEU A 510 -6.50 -6.22 -52.02
CA LEU A 510 -6.17 -5.41 -53.21
C LEU A 510 -7.40 -4.75 -53.84
N ALA A 511 -8.47 -4.57 -53.06
CA ALA A 511 -9.68 -3.87 -53.46
C ALA A 511 -10.27 -3.10 -52.26
N LEU A 512 -9.61 -2.02 -51.84
CA LEU A 512 -10.15 -0.94 -50.99
C LEU A 512 -9.16 0.24 -50.88
N THR A 513 -8.66 0.72 -52.02
CA THR A 513 -7.92 1.99 -52.14
C THR A 513 -8.41 2.78 -53.36
N SER A 514 -9.71 3.06 -53.36
CA SER A 514 -10.35 4.10 -54.18
C SER A 514 -11.31 4.87 -53.27
N ASP A 515 -11.69 6.07 -53.71
CA ASP A 515 -12.86 6.80 -53.24
C ASP A 515 -12.85 7.22 -51.75
N LEU A 516 -11.88 8.08 -51.38
CA LEU A 516 -12.02 9.02 -50.25
C LEU A 516 -11.08 10.24 -50.40
N GLN A 517 -11.22 10.97 -51.51
CA GLN A 517 -10.68 12.32 -51.69
C GLN A 517 -11.78 13.24 -52.24
N ASP A 518 -12.47 13.94 -51.36
CA ASP A 518 -13.32 15.06 -51.72
C ASP A 518 -13.42 16.06 -50.55
N PHE A 519 -13.81 17.30 -50.85
CA PHE A 519 -13.94 18.44 -49.91
C PHE A 519 -12.66 19.01 -49.27
N ALA A 520 -11.93 19.80 -50.06
CA ALA A 520 -11.37 21.07 -49.60
C ALA A 520 -11.55 22.13 -50.72
N PRO A 521 -12.23 23.27 -50.49
CA PRO A 521 -12.58 24.20 -51.57
C PRO A 521 -11.50 25.27 -51.83
N PHE A 522 -11.53 25.80 -53.07
CA PHE A 522 -10.76 26.94 -53.61
C PHE A 522 -9.28 26.71 -53.94
N ALA A 523 -8.97 26.76 -55.25
CA ALA A 523 -7.65 27.04 -55.81
C ALA A 523 -7.49 28.56 -56.09
N PRO A 524 -6.28 29.06 -56.43
CA PRO A 524 -5.92 29.06 -57.86
C PRO A 524 -4.43 28.81 -58.21
N GLU A 525 -4.27 28.22 -59.41
CA GLU A 525 -3.23 28.42 -60.43
C GLU A 525 -1.69 28.37 -60.15
N THR A 526 -1.03 27.59 -61.01
CA THR A 526 0.43 27.45 -61.28
C THR A 526 0.92 28.52 -62.30
N PRO A 527 2.23 28.69 -62.69
CA PRO A 527 3.29 27.67 -62.72
C PRO A 527 4.79 28.09 -62.55
N SER A 528 5.67 27.10 -62.32
CA SER A 528 6.95 26.85 -63.04
C SER A 528 7.75 25.69 -62.40
N SER A 529 8.83 25.24 -63.04
CA SER A 529 9.68 24.07 -62.70
C SER A 529 11.15 24.38 -63.03
N PRO A 530 12.17 23.47 -62.92
CA PRO A 530 12.29 22.11 -62.34
C PRO A 530 13.47 22.12 -61.29
N PRO A 531 14.43 21.15 -61.16
CA PRO A 531 14.51 19.70 -61.46
C PRO A 531 15.07 18.79 -60.32
N GLY A 532 15.16 17.46 -60.55
CA GLY A 532 16.40 16.72 -60.22
C GLY A 532 16.34 15.34 -59.50
N SER A 533 16.34 14.24 -60.28
CA SER A 533 17.07 12.95 -60.05
C SER A 533 16.86 12.10 -58.77
N ARG A 534 17.05 10.76 -58.75
CA ARG A 534 17.16 9.66 -59.75
C ARG A 534 16.96 8.31 -59.01
N GLU A 535 16.52 7.28 -59.76
CA GLU A 535 16.90 5.83 -59.73
C GLU A 535 17.41 5.11 -58.45
N SER A 536 17.22 3.80 -58.24
CA SER A 536 16.32 2.78 -58.84
C SER A 536 16.47 1.41 -58.13
N ASN A 537 15.43 0.57 -58.21
CA ASN A 537 15.45 -0.91 -58.31
C ASN A 537 16.20 -1.80 -57.27
N LEU A 538 15.51 -2.88 -56.88
CA LEU A 538 16.11 -4.12 -56.36
C LEU A 538 15.27 -5.30 -56.91
N ALA A 539 15.91 -6.42 -57.27
CA ALA A 539 15.28 -7.50 -58.05
C ALA A 539 15.48 -8.90 -57.44
N GLY A 540 14.59 -9.84 -57.81
CA GLY A 540 14.83 -11.28 -57.70
C GLY A 540 14.11 -12.02 -56.55
N ARG A 541 13.45 -13.13 -56.91
CA ARG A 541 13.06 -14.25 -56.03
C ARG A 541 13.62 -15.54 -56.63
N PHE A 542 13.79 -16.61 -55.83
CA PHE A 542 13.19 -17.94 -56.04
C PHE A 542 13.60 -18.96 -54.95
N LEU A 543 13.05 -20.18 -55.02
CA LEU A 543 13.13 -21.34 -54.08
C LEU A 543 13.38 -22.63 -54.96
N PRO A 544 13.33 -23.93 -54.53
CA PRO A 544 12.81 -24.54 -53.27
C PRO A 544 13.53 -25.83 -52.72
N THR A 545 12.84 -26.57 -51.82
CA THR A 545 13.09 -27.94 -51.26
C THR A 545 14.08 -28.06 -50.07
N LEU A 546 14.10 -29.11 -49.22
CA LEU A 546 13.30 -30.36 -49.11
C LEU A 546 13.03 -30.75 -47.61
N CYS A 547 12.93 -32.06 -47.26
CA CYS A 547 12.41 -32.65 -46.00
C CYS A 547 13.22 -33.91 -45.59
N PRO A 548 13.01 -34.63 -44.44
CA PRO A 548 11.91 -34.53 -43.45
C PRO A 548 12.24 -34.67 -41.92
N ALA A 549 11.24 -34.37 -41.07
CA ALA A 549 10.77 -34.96 -39.78
C ALA A 549 11.71 -35.71 -38.78
N PRO A 550 11.43 -35.76 -37.44
CA PRO A 550 10.11 -35.60 -36.79
C PRO A 550 10.03 -34.79 -35.47
N GLY A 551 8.80 -34.47 -35.01
CA GLY A 551 8.48 -34.33 -33.56
C GLY A 551 7.66 -33.11 -33.10
N GLY A 552 6.32 -33.21 -33.10
CA GLY A 552 5.41 -32.43 -32.23
C GLY A 552 5.19 -30.92 -32.56
N PRO A 553 3.95 -30.46 -32.81
CA PRO A 553 3.67 -29.04 -33.05
C PRO A 553 3.59 -28.20 -31.77
N CYS A 554 4.02 -26.93 -31.85
CA CYS A 554 3.77 -25.89 -30.85
C CYS A 554 3.31 -24.60 -31.55
N TYR A 555 2.42 -23.85 -30.89
CA TYR A 555 1.72 -22.70 -31.46
C TYR A 555 2.56 -21.41 -31.45
N GLN A 556 2.39 -20.56 -32.48
CA GLN A 556 2.96 -19.22 -32.58
C GLN A 556 1.91 -18.15 -32.22
N PRO A 557 2.16 -17.22 -31.29
CA PRO A 557 1.38 -15.99 -31.21
C PRO A 557 1.70 -15.07 -32.41
N SER A 558 0.76 -14.20 -32.79
CA SER A 558 0.98 -13.29 -33.93
C SER A 558 1.95 -12.17 -33.56
N SER A 559 2.99 -11.98 -34.39
CA SER A 559 3.95 -10.88 -34.24
C SER A 559 3.30 -9.49 -34.30
N ASP A 560 2.12 -9.39 -34.89
CA ASP A 560 1.43 -8.11 -35.09
C ASP A 560 0.55 -7.71 -33.89
N TYR A 561 0.26 -8.62 -32.96
CA TYR A 561 -0.69 -8.42 -31.84
C TYR A 561 -0.42 -7.12 -31.06
N TYR A 562 0.85 -6.79 -30.84
CA TYR A 562 1.28 -5.64 -30.02
C TYR A 562 1.78 -4.44 -30.85
N CYS A 563 1.96 -4.59 -32.16
CA CYS A 563 2.70 -3.60 -32.96
C CYS A 563 1.84 -2.38 -33.38
N GLY A 564 0.52 -2.42 -33.15
CA GLY A 564 -0.44 -1.39 -33.57
C GLY A 564 -1.32 -0.81 -32.45
N LEU A 565 -0.93 -0.92 -31.18
CA LEU A 565 -1.70 -0.33 -30.08
C LEU A 565 -1.60 1.21 -30.08
N SER A 566 -2.74 1.89 -29.96
CA SER A 566 -2.82 3.37 -29.99
C SER A 566 -2.23 4.00 -28.73
N LYS A 567 -1.32 4.97 -28.91
CA LYS A 567 -0.84 5.86 -27.84
C LYS A 567 -1.86 6.98 -27.60
N GLU A 568 -2.98 6.64 -26.96
CA GLU A 568 -4.03 7.60 -26.61
C GLU A 568 -3.57 8.54 -25.48
N SER A 569 -3.30 9.80 -25.80
CA SER A 569 -2.97 10.86 -24.84
C SER A 569 -4.20 11.26 -24.02
N SER A 570 -4.54 10.46 -23.02
CA SER A 570 -5.68 10.71 -22.13
C SER A 570 -5.42 11.91 -21.22
N LEU A 571 -6.35 12.87 -21.23
CA LEU A 571 -6.32 14.05 -20.34
C LEU A 571 -6.44 13.64 -18.86
N GLU A 572 -5.85 14.44 -17.97
CA GLU A 572 -5.80 14.17 -16.53
C GLU A 572 -7.20 14.15 -15.87
N SER A 573 -7.67 12.96 -15.52
CA SER A 573 -8.79 12.80 -14.58
C SER A 573 -8.25 12.69 -13.15
N GLN A 574 -8.22 13.82 -12.45
CA GLN A 574 -7.86 13.93 -11.03
C GLN A 574 -8.91 13.23 -10.14
N GLY A 575 -8.85 11.89 -10.03
CA GLY A 575 -9.74 11.14 -9.12
C GLY A 575 -10.00 9.67 -9.45
N SER A 576 -8.97 8.80 -9.51
CA SER A 576 -9.19 7.34 -9.67
C SER A 576 -8.13 6.44 -8.99
N SER A 577 -7.78 6.76 -7.75
CA SER A 577 -6.86 5.99 -6.90
C SER A 577 -7.46 4.66 -6.40
N THR A 578 -7.49 3.63 -7.25
CA THR A 578 -8.12 2.32 -6.95
C THR A 578 -7.24 1.33 -6.14
N LEU A 579 -6.43 1.83 -5.20
CA LEU A 579 -5.85 1.02 -4.10
C LEU A 579 -5.99 1.75 -2.75
N SER A 580 -7.20 1.65 -2.18
CA SER A 580 -7.66 2.29 -0.92
C SER A 580 -8.08 3.76 -1.07
N SER A 581 -9.38 3.99 -1.26
CA SER A 581 -10.00 5.25 -0.84
C SER A 581 -9.89 5.39 0.69
N PRO A 582 -9.63 6.60 1.23
CA PRO A 582 -9.94 6.92 2.62
C PRO A 582 -11.46 6.99 2.83
N SER A 583 -11.90 6.98 4.08
CA SER A 583 -13.31 7.17 4.44
C SER A 583 -13.51 8.55 5.04
N GLU A 584 -14.51 9.28 4.54
CA GLU A 584 -15.03 10.47 5.20
C GLU A 584 -16.00 10.07 6.32
N CYS A 585 -15.93 10.78 7.45
CA CYS A 585 -16.94 10.80 8.51
C CYS A 585 -16.78 12.11 9.28
N LEU A 586 -17.91 12.76 9.59
CA LEU A 586 -17.95 14.14 10.08
C LEU A 586 -17.67 14.27 11.58
N SER A 587 -17.07 15.39 11.99
CA SER A 587 -17.08 15.86 13.38
C SER A 587 -17.24 17.38 13.43
N ALA A 588 -18.48 17.85 13.58
CA ALA A 588 -18.78 19.27 13.78
C ALA A 588 -18.73 19.64 15.27
N GLN A 589 -18.18 20.83 15.60
CA GLN A 589 -18.39 21.59 16.86
C GLN A 589 -18.06 23.08 16.62
N PRO A 590 -18.56 24.02 17.47
CA PRO A 590 -18.83 25.41 17.05
C PRO A 590 -17.69 26.42 17.24
N ALA A 591 -17.89 27.64 16.70
CA ALA A 591 -16.92 28.73 16.64
C ALA A 591 -17.11 29.82 17.73
N GLY A 592 -16.09 30.68 17.92
CA GLY A 592 -16.17 31.84 18.81
C GLY A 592 -14.91 32.72 18.91
N THR A 593 -14.67 33.54 17.86
CA THR A 593 -14.21 34.97 17.84
C THR A 593 -13.03 35.44 18.78
N PRO A 594 -12.44 36.66 18.67
CA PRO A 594 -11.07 36.72 18.13
C PRO A 594 -10.04 37.58 18.92
N ASP A 595 -8.86 37.71 18.30
CA ASP A 595 -8.06 38.95 18.11
C ASP A 595 -6.64 39.12 18.73
N CYS A 596 -5.84 39.93 18.02
CA CYS A 596 -4.53 40.53 18.34
C CYS A 596 -3.26 39.66 18.46
N SER A 597 -2.38 39.80 17.45
CA SER A 597 -0.96 39.39 17.36
C SER A 597 -0.01 40.56 17.77
N PRO A 598 1.35 40.56 17.62
CA PRO A 598 2.26 39.53 17.04
C PRO A 598 3.60 39.28 17.78
N ARG A 599 4.33 38.21 17.37
CA ARG A 599 5.61 38.29 16.58
C ARG A 599 6.60 37.14 16.86
N GLY A 600 6.74 36.23 15.87
CA GLY A 600 8.03 35.63 15.49
C GLY A 600 8.41 34.23 16.03
N THR A 601 8.19 33.20 15.21
CA THR A 601 9.25 32.35 14.61
C THR A 601 8.63 31.42 13.55
N SER A 602 9.44 30.88 12.62
CA SER A 602 8.94 30.23 11.40
C SER A 602 8.98 28.69 11.47
N THR A 603 7.83 28.06 11.28
CA THR A 603 7.69 26.69 10.75
C THR A 603 6.44 26.63 9.88
N ALA A 604 6.60 26.58 8.55
CA ALA A 604 5.49 26.65 7.60
C ALA A 604 4.90 25.24 7.31
N THR A 605 3.82 24.88 8.00
CA THR A 605 2.96 23.75 7.62
C THR A 605 2.09 24.13 6.42
N LEU A 606 2.30 23.47 5.27
CA LEU A 606 1.75 23.88 3.97
C LEU A 606 0.66 22.92 3.42
N PHE A 607 -0.31 22.52 4.26
CA PHE A 607 -1.46 21.70 3.82
C PHE A 607 -2.75 22.00 4.60
N GLN A 608 -3.45 23.10 4.28
CA GLN A 608 -4.92 23.15 4.39
C GLN A 608 -5.53 24.34 3.64
N PHE A 609 -6.54 24.08 2.80
CA PHE A 609 -7.76 24.89 2.64
C PHE A 609 -8.87 23.99 2.03
N PRO A 610 -10.17 24.32 2.20
CA PRO A 610 -11.27 23.36 2.01
C PRO A 610 -12.20 23.72 0.84
N ILE A 611 -13.16 22.83 0.57
CA ILE A 611 -14.54 23.15 0.16
C ILE A 611 -15.41 21.92 0.49
N GLY A 612 -16.68 22.14 0.84
CA GLY A 612 -17.67 21.06 0.96
C GLY A 612 -19.06 21.59 0.61
N LYS A 613 -19.79 20.82 -0.20
CA LYS A 613 -21.26 20.83 -0.40
C LYS A 613 -21.64 19.78 -1.46
N ILE A 614 -22.94 19.45 -1.51
CA ILE A 614 -23.63 18.49 -2.39
C ILE A 614 -23.65 17.05 -1.81
N LEU A 615 -24.85 16.45 -1.78
CA LEU A 615 -25.23 15.12 -1.25
C LEU A 615 -25.30 14.95 0.30
N GLU A 616 -26.11 15.80 0.94
CA GLU A 616 -27.22 15.27 1.75
C GLU A 616 -28.51 15.39 0.90
N GLU A 617 -29.61 14.74 1.31
CA GLU A 617 -30.82 14.45 0.49
C GLU A 617 -30.56 13.35 -0.58
N GLU A 618 -31.44 12.38 -0.85
CA GLU A 618 -32.85 12.17 -0.45
C GLU A 618 -33.10 10.74 0.09
N GLU A 619 -34.09 10.57 0.97
CA GLU A 619 -34.75 9.27 1.25
C GLU A 619 -36.26 9.55 1.41
N GLU A 620 -37.10 8.82 0.65
CA GLU A 620 -38.58 8.82 0.62
C GLU A 620 -39.36 10.14 0.47
N THR A 621 -40.18 10.27 -0.59
CA THR A 621 -41.67 10.17 -0.49
C THR A 621 -42.40 10.26 -1.85
N THR A 622 -43.68 9.86 -1.87
CA THR A 622 -44.55 9.80 -3.07
C THR A 622 -45.62 10.90 -3.10
N ALA A 623 -45.84 11.57 -4.25
CA ALA A 623 -47.16 12.02 -4.74
C ALA A 623 -47.09 12.84 -6.06
N GLY A 624 -48.15 12.79 -6.87
CA GLY A 624 -48.59 13.94 -7.70
C GLY A 624 -48.19 14.01 -9.19
N CYS A 625 -49.06 13.50 -10.06
CA CYS A 625 -49.14 13.87 -11.50
C CYS A 625 -50.00 15.17 -11.66
N PRO A 626 -50.28 15.75 -12.87
CA PRO A 626 -49.99 15.28 -14.23
C PRO A 626 -49.55 16.38 -15.27
N GLY A 627 -49.38 15.99 -16.55
CA GLY A 627 -49.69 16.89 -17.68
C GLY A 627 -48.89 16.69 -18.99
N HIS A 628 -49.44 15.88 -19.92
CA HIS A 628 -49.17 15.86 -21.38
C HIS A 628 -47.71 15.64 -21.88
N ASP A 629 -47.41 15.06 -23.05
CA ASP A 629 -47.98 13.98 -23.88
C ASP A 629 -46.88 13.65 -24.95
N HIS A 630 -46.93 12.66 -25.87
CA HIS A 630 -48.05 11.83 -26.32
C HIS A 630 -47.66 10.39 -26.71
N ASN A 631 -48.71 9.62 -27.01
CA ASN A 631 -48.78 8.28 -27.63
C ASN A 631 -48.26 8.25 -29.09
N CYS A 632 -48.05 7.10 -29.77
CA CYS A 632 -48.30 5.69 -29.39
C CYS A 632 -47.37 4.68 -30.11
N PHE A 633 -47.53 3.39 -29.76
CA PHE A 633 -46.82 2.22 -30.31
C PHE A 633 -47.63 1.47 -31.41
N GLN A 634 -47.04 0.37 -31.91
CA GLN A 634 -47.57 -0.72 -32.78
C GLN A 634 -47.28 -0.60 -34.31
N GLY A 635 -47.01 -1.70 -35.03
CA GLY A 635 -46.77 -3.08 -34.57
C GLY A 635 -46.69 -4.14 -35.69
N GLU A 636 -45.84 -5.15 -35.48
CA GLU A 636 -45.91 -6.55 -35.95
C GLU A 636 -46.05 -6.98 -37.45
N GLN A 637 -45.07 -7.80 -37.87
CA GLN A 637 -45.18 -9.07 -38.64
C GLN A 637 -45.35 -9.16 -40.19
N ALA A 638 -44.70 -10.22 -40.71
CA ALA A 638 -44.99 -11.10 -41.87
C ALA A 638 -44.59 -10.73 -43.34
N GLN A 639 -43.91 -11.73 -43.97
CA GLN A 639 -43.93 -12.27 -45.36
C GLN A 639 -44.27 -11.34 -46.57
N GLU A 640 -43.58 -11.39 -47.71
CA GLU A 640 -43.65 -12.46 -48.75
C GLU A 640 -42.50 -12.41 -49.81
N GLU A 641 -42.42 -13.47 -50.63
CA GLU A 641 -41.70 -13.65 -51.94
C GLU A 641 -42.80 -13.71 -53.07
N PRO A 642 -42.54 -13.65 -54.41
CA PRO A 642 -41.39 -14.23 -55.14
C PRO A 642 -40.99 -13.58 -56.52
N GLU A 643 -40.21 -14.36 -57.31
CA GLU A 643 -40.20 -14.52 -58.79
C GLU A 643 -39.25 -13.74 -59.76
N GLU A 644 -38.55 -14.55 -60.59
CA GLU A 644 -37.98 -14.39 -61.97
C GLU A 644 -37.40 -13.05 -62.50
N ARG A 645 -36.30 -12.99 -63.28
CA ARG A 645 -36.02 -13.73 -64.55
C ARG A 645 -34.54 -13.59 -65.04
N SER A 646 -34.16 -14.26 -66.15
CA SER A 646 -32.82 -14.24 -66.82
C SER A 646 -32.98 -14.31 -68.37
N PRO A 647 -31.96 -14.50 -69.26
CA PRO A 647 -30.47 -14.43 -69.22
C PRO A 647 -29.96 -13.44 -70.35
N PRO A 648 -29.01 -13.66 -71.32
CA PRO A 648 -27.83 -14.55 -71.48
C PRO A 648 -26.42 -13.88 -71.79
N PRO A 649 -25.77 -13.81 -73.02
CA PRO A 649 -24.34 -14.26 -73.11
C PRO A 649 -23.31 -13.51 -74.04
N SER A 650 -22.01 -13.80 -73.84
CA SER A 650 -20.89 -14.06 -74.82
C SER A 650 -19.56 -14.18 -74.02
N GLU A 651 -18.75 -15.26 -74.08
CA GLU A 651 -17.80 -15.74 -75.12
C GLU A 651 -16.62 -14.77 -75.34
N ASP A 652 -15.31 -15.15 -75.30
CA ASP A 652 -14.67 -16.23 -76.08
C ASP A 652 -13.21 -16.63 -75.65
N ALA A 653 -12.73 -17.80 -76.13
CA ALA A 653 -11.36 -18.26 -76.53
C ALA A 653 -10.08 -18.31 -75.61
N CYS A 654 -9.08 -19.09 -76.10
CA CYS A 654 -7.74 -19.48 -75.56
C CYS A 654 -6.82 -19.94 -76.78
N PRO A 655 -5.59 -20.56 -76.69
CA PRO A 655 -4.59 -20.75 -75.62
C PRO A 655 -3.07 -20.39 -76.01
N PRO A 656 -2.04 -21.28 -76.24
CA PRO A 656 -0.61 -21.02 -75.86
C PRO A 656 0.47 -21.16 -77.00
N PRO A 657 1.81 -21.18 -76.72
CA PRO A 657 2.58 -22.46 -76.67
C PRO A 657 3.89 -22.48 -75.80
N SER A 658 4.78 -23.47 -76.00
CA SER A 658 6.10 -23.73 -75.35
C SER A 658 7.14 -24.25 -76.41
N PRO A 659 8.30 -24.93 -76.17
CA PRO A 659 9.22 -25.11 -75.00
C PRO A 659 10.78 -25.11 -75.33
N CYS A 660 11.64 -25.45 -74.33
CA CYS A 660 12.91 -26.24 -74.39
C CYS A 660 14.36 -25.66 -74.62
N GLN A 661 15.32 -26.30 -73.89
CA GLN A 661 16.75 -26.61 -74.22
C GLN A 661 17.91 -25.57 -73.89
N PRO A 662 19.23 -25.95 -73.78
CA PRO A 662 19.85 -26.14 -72.44
C PRO A 662 21.30 -25.62 -72.14
N SER A 663 21.64 -25.50 -70.84
CA SER A 663 22.96 -25.63 -70.11
C SER A 663 24.33 -25.37 -70.80
N PRO A 664 25.34 -24.70 -70.15
CA PRO A 664 26.21 -25.42 -69.18
C PRO A 664 27.00 -24.65 -68.06
N LYS A 665 27.25 -25.37 -66.94
CA LYS A 665 28.48 -25.43 -66.08
C LYS A 665 29.05 -24.25 -65.24
N ARG A 666 28.93 -24.43 -63.91
CA ARG A 666 29.99 -24.47 -62.84
C ARG A 666 30.63 -23.17 -62.30
N GLY A 667 30.47 -22.97 -60.98
CA GLY A 667 31.38 -22.24 -60.08
C GLY A 667 30.87 -22.26 -58.62
N PRO A 668 31.65 -22.63 -57.58
CA PRO A 668 31.20 -22.64 -56.19
C PRO A 668 31.70 -21.42 -55.39
N GLY A 669 30.85 -20.86 -54.52
CA GLY A 669 31.23 -19.78 -53.58
C GLY A 669 30.11 -19.45 -52.58
N ASP A 670 30.49 -19.41 -51.31
CA ASP A 670 29.88 -18.76 -50.13
C ASP A 670 28.35 -18.75 -49.95
N GLY A 671 27.90 -19.49 -48.92
CA GLY A 671 26.60 -19.28 -48.26
C GLY A 671 26.69 -18.22 -47.15
N PRO A 672 25.55 -17.61 -46.73
CA PRO A 672 25.54 -16.54 -45.75
C PRO A 672 26.00 -17.01 -44.36
N GLN A 673 26.81 -16.18 -43.71
CA GLN A 673 27.31 -16.43 -42.35
C GLN A 673 26.17 -16.40 -41.33
N GLY A 674 26.28 -17.22 -40.27
CA GLY A 674 25.21 -17.43 -39.31
C GLY A 674 24.86 -16.18 -38.51
N ALA A 675 23.56 -16.00 -38.23
CA ALA A 675 23.11 -14.98 -37.29
C ALA A 675 23.66 -15.27 -35.89
N GLU A 676 24.30 -14.28 -35.26
CA GLU A 676 24.63 -14.36 -33.84
C GLU A 676 23.34 -14.55 -33.03
N GLU A 677 23.32 -15.53 -32.13
CA GLU A 677 22.22 -15.69 -31.20
C GLU A 677 22.38 -14.66 -30.06
N ILE A 678 21.42 -13.73 -29.99
CA ILE A 678 21.43 -12.61 -29.04
C ILE A 678 20.35 -12.85 -28.00
N GLN A 679 20.76 -12.98 -26.73
CA GLN A 679 19.86 -13.10 -25.60
C GLN A 679 19.36 -11.70 -25.17
N ARG A 680 18.04 -11.56 -25.03
CA ARG A 680 17.40 -10.35 -24.49
C ARG A 680 17.32 -10.48 -22.97
N VAL A 681 17.95 -9.57 -22.23
CA VAL A 681 18.14 -9.65 -20.77
C VAL A 681 17.51 -8.45 -20.10
N VAL A 682 16.55 -8.69 -19.19
CA VAL A 682 15.99 -7.66 -18.32
C VAL A 682 16.67 -7.73 -16.96
N LEU A 683 17.39 -6.67 -16.60
CA LEU A 683 17.76 -6.41 -15.20
C LEU A 683 16.54 -5.85 -14.47
N SER A 684 16.20 -6.45 -13.35
CA SER A 684 14.98 -6.16 -12.58
C SER A 684 15.35 -5.66 -11.19
N VAL A 685 15.20 -4.36 -10.93
CA VAL A 685 15.49 -3.76 -9.63
C VAL A 685 14.31 -4.02 -8.70
N ASN A 686 14.51 -4.87 -7.70
CA ASN A 686 13.43 -5.32 -6.83
C ASN A 686 13.58 -4.67 -5.44
N ASP A 687 13.02 -3.47 -5.29
CA ASP A 687 12.92 -2.76 -4.01
C ASP A 687 12.04 -3.50 -2.98
N LYS A 688 12.18 -3.15 -1.69
CA LYS A 688 11.55 -3.78 -0.50
C LYS A 688 10.01 -3.95 -0.54
N TRP A 689 9.31 -3.19 -1.37
CA TRP A 689 7.85 -3.28 -1.53
C TRP A 689 7.40 -4.30 -2.60
N HIS A 690 8.32 -4.79 -3.44
CA HIS A 690 8.10 -5.92 -4.35
C HIS A 690 8.05 -7.28 -3.63
N TYR A 691 8.53 -7.35 -2.39
CA TYR A 691 8.63 -8.58 -1.61
C TYR A 691 7.54 -8.67 -0.54
N CYS A 692 7.25 -9.91 -0.17
CA CYS A 692 6.54 -10.25 1.06
C CYS A 692 7.33 -9.75 2.27
N GLN A 693 6.65 -9.25 3.31
CA GLN A 693 7.31 -8.69 4.46
C GLN A 693 8.09 -9.78 5.22
N ASN A 694 9.35 -9.50 5.55
CA ASN A 694 10.31 -10.43 6.15
C ASN A 694 10.58 -11.70 5.31
N SER A 695 10.46 -11.63 3.96
CA SER A 695 10.70 -12.75 3.05
C SER A 695 11.29 -12.29 1.70
N ASP A 696 11.94 -13.23 1.04
CA ASP A 696 12.45 -13.24 -0.34
C ASP A 696 11.39 -13.48 -1.43
N ILE A 697 10.14 -13.82 -1.05
CA ILE A 697 9.08 -14.16 -2.01
C ILE A 697 8.50 -12.88 -2.63
N LEU A 698 8.50 -12.79 -3.96
CA LEU A 698 7.88 -11.70 -4.71
C LEU A 698 6.34 -11.73 -4.60
N VAL A 699 5.74 -10.53 -4.53
CA VAL A 699 4.29 -10.31 -4.64
C VAL A 699 3.74 -10.80 -5.98
N GLY A 700 2.49 -11.29 -6.01
CA GLY A 700 1.95 -12.01 -7.17
C GLY A 700 1.94 -11.24 -8.48
N SER A 701 1.78 -9.91 -8.45
CA SER A 701 1.86 -9.08 -9.65
C SER A 701 3.28 -9.01 -10.26
N ARG A 702 4.33 -8.93 -9.43
CA ARG A 702 5.73 -8.97 -9.89
C ARG A 702 6.12 -10.40 -10.28
N ALA A 703 5.63 -11.41 -9.57
CA ALA A 703 5.82 -12.82 -9.93
C ALA A 703 5.17 -13.16 -11.29
N MET A 704 3.93 -12.72 -11.54
CA MET A 704 3.22 -12.90 -12.81
C MET A 704 3.96 -12.21 -13.98
N ARG A 705 4.36 -10.94 -13.81
CA ARG A 705 5.23 -10.24 -14.77
C ARG A 705 6.47 -11.06 -15.10
N ASP A 706 7.13 -11.60 -14.07
CA ASP A 706 8.36 -12.34 -14.23
C ASP A 706 8.14 -13.74 -14.89
N ARG A 707 6.93 -14.31 -14.83
CA ARG A 707 6.57 -15.47 -15.67
C ARG A 707 6.36 -15.05 -17.12
N HIS A 708 5.59 -13.97 -17.35
CA HIS A 708 5.25 -13.46 -18.68
C HIS A 708 6.46 -13.02 -19.49
N LEU A 709 7.40 -12.28 -18.88
CA LEU A 709 8.63 -11.87 -19.57
C LEU A 709 9.49 -13.08 -19.98
N ARG A 710 9.54 -14.15 -19.16
CA ARG A 710 10.21 -15.40 -19.56
C ARG A 710 9.50 -16.09 -20.73
N LEU A 711 8.16 -16.12 -20.71
CA LEU A 711 7.34 -16.67 -21.80
C LEU A 711 7.48 -15.88 -23.12
N LEU A 712 7.70 -14.56 -23.04
CA LEU A 712 8.05 -13.69 -24.16
C LEU A 712 9.52 -13.83 -24.62
N GLY A 713 10.30 -14.72 -24.01
CA GLY A 713 11.68 -15.02 -24.36
C GLY A 713 12.72 -14.00 -23.86
N TYR A 714 12.46 -13.33 -22.73
CA TYR A 714 13.44 -12.53 -22.01
C TYR A 714 14.08 -13.33 -20.86
N CYS A 715 15.39 -13.28 -20.75
CA CYS A 715 16.10 -13.75 -19.57
C CYS A 715 15.99 -12.69 -18.45
N LEU A 716 15.71 -13.10 -17.22
CA LEU A 716 15.49 -12.19 -16.09
C LEU A 716 16.61 -12.29 -15.06
N VAL A 717 17.32 -11.18 -14.84
CA VAL A 717 18.32 -11.03 -13.78
C VAL A 717 17.73 -10.16 -12.69
N GLN A 718 17.38 -10.76 -11.55
CA GLN A 718 16.81 -10.05 -10.42
C GLN A 718 17.90 -9.43 -9.55
N LEU A 719 17.70 -8.16 -9.17
CA LEU A 719 18.58 -7.41 -8.29
C LEU A 719 17.78 -7.08 -7.00
N PRO A 720 17.83 -7.93 -5.96
CA PRO A 720 17.05 -7.74 -4.75
C PRO A 720 17.63 -6.64 -3.85
N TYR A 721 16.76 -5.88 -3.19
CA TYR A 721 17.17 -4.85 -2.23
C TYR A 721 18.07 -5.40 -1.11
N THR A 722 17.89 -6.65 -0.67
CA THR A 722 18.71 -7.29 0.37
C THR A 722 20.16 -7.59 -0.04
N GLU A 723 20.48 -7.50 -1.33
CA GLU A 723 21.85 -7.52 -1.85
C GLU A 723 22.31 -6.07 -2.11
N LEU A 724 21.48 -5.24 -2.76
CA LEU A 724 21.79 -3.85 -3.06
C LEU A 724 22.01 -2.94 -1.82
N GLU A 725 21.33 -3.22 -0.70
CA GLU A 725 21.48 -2.53 0.60
C GLU A 725 22.86 -2.78 1.25
N LYS A 726 23.59 -3.80 0.79
CA LYS A 726 24.96 -4.12 1.24
C LYS A 726 26.04 -3.53 0.33
N VAL A 727 25.66 -2.96 -0.81
CA VAL A 727 26.58 -2.45 -1.83
C VAL A 727 26.90 -0.99 -1.54
N SER A 728 28.15 -0.70 -1.14
CA SER A 728 28.59 0.64 -0.77
C SER A 728 29.20 1.38 -1.96
N GLY A 729 28.35 2.17 -2.64
CA GLY A 729 28.76 3.06 -3.73
C GLY A 729 28.97 2.36 -5.07
N ILE A 730 29.51 3.13 -6.03
CA ILE A 730 29.46 2.76 -7.45
C ILE A 730 30.42 1.62 -7.80
N GLU A 731 31.65 1.57 -7.26
CA GLU A 731 32.60 0.50 -7.60
C GLU A 731 32.12 -0.89 -7.15
N GLU A 732 31.53 -1.00 -5.97
CA GLU A 732 30.93 -2.24 -5.50
C GLU A 732 29.68 -2.60 -6.32
N ALA A 733 28.86 -1.62 -6.71
CA ALA A 733 27.73 -1.85 -7.61
C ALA A 733 28.19 -2.37 -8.98
N LYS A 734 29.32 -1.86 -9.50
CA LYS A 734 29.94 -2.33 -10.74
C LYS A 734 30.50 -3.75 -10.60
N HIS A 735 31.06 -4.12 -9.44
CA HIS A 735 31.48 -5.50 -9.18
C HIS A 735 30.27 -6.45 -9.11
N TYR A 736 29.25 -6.07 -8.33
CA TYR A 736 28.00 -6.82 -8.16
C TYR A 736 27.26 -7.06 -9.48
N LEU A 737 27.10 -6.04 -10.32
CA LEU A 737 26.47 -6.17 -11.63
C LEU A 737 27.30 -7.05 -12.58
N ARG A 738 28.64 -6.94 -12.57
CA ARG A 738 29.52 -7.86 -13.31
C ARG A 738 29.36 -9.31 -12.85
N GLN A 739 29.12 -9.56 -11.56
CA GLN A 739 28.82 -10.91 -11.06
C GLN A 739 27.46 -11.39 -11.58
N LYS A 740 26.39 -10.61 -11.39
CA LYS A 740 25.03 -10.97 -11.83
C LYS A 740 24.91 -11.20 -13.35
N LEU A 741 25.67 -10.47 -14.17
CA LEU A 741 25.73 -10.69 -15.62
C LEU A 741 26.57 -11.91 -16.02
N ARG A 742 27.49 -12.40 -15.16
CA ARG A 742 28.22 -13.67 -15.35
C ARG A 742 27.48 -14.90 -14.81
N GLU A 743 26.49 -14.70 -13.93
CA GLU A 743 25.60 -15.76 -13.46
C GLU A 743 24.62 -16.23 -14.57
N LEU A 744 24.49 -15.45 -15.66
CA LEU A 744 23.89 -15.88 -16.92
C LEU A 744 24.72 -17.00 -17.53
N ARG A 745 24.13 -18.20 -17.61
CA ARG A 745 24.68 -19.31 -18.39
C ARG A 745 24.29 -19.15 -19.85
N PHE A 746 25.31 -19.06 -20.71
CA PHE A 746 25.21 -19.06 -22.17
C PHE A 746 25.43 -20.48 -22.70
#